data_AF-A0A927V4A7-F1
#
_entry.id   AF-A0A927V4A7-F1
#
_cell.length_a   1.000
_cell.length_b   1.000
_cell.length_c   1.000
_cell.angle_alpha   90.00
_cell.angle_beta   90.00
_cell.angle_gamma   90.00
#
_symmetry.space_group_name_H-M   'P 1'
#
loop_
_entity.id
_entity.type
_entity.pdbx_description
1 polymer ?
#
loop_
_entity_poly.entity_id
_entity_poly.type
_entity_poly.pdbx_seq_one_letter_code
_entity_poly.pdbx_strand_id
1 'polypeptide(L)'
;MKNKKVLIAVISAAIIVLLTGAIVLTVALSKKDDDGNKENPKETTTKNDNNVENNIGSVGEMLSYDLTDVTLRDEYLLNSEKLEVDYLLSLDADKLLAGFKQTAGLDMKGKTRYSGWETSLIGGHTLGHYLTAMAQAAASLEDTNEDKAEVEKQLKYVIDELKKCQDSLGTGFIFGATIINKSNVELQFDNVEKGLANIGNQAWVPWYTMHKILAGLIDTYKYTGNETALEVAKGLGDWVYNRTSGWNASTRLKVLGIEYGGMNDCLYELYAVTGEEKYAIAAHEFDEDLLFQNVKAGKNNVLNGKHANTTIPKFLGALNRYMTTHGKTIEGEVVDSTKYLEYAESFFDMVINNHTYITGDNSEWEHFGADNILDAERTNCNCETCNAYNMLKLAKTLYLATGKEKYLDYYENAFYNTIMSSQNPETGMSTYFQPMASGYFKVYGTEFNSFWCCTGSGMENFTKLGNAIYYKDDEKIVVSQYLSSVLTDNEKKVRITQVANIPSSDVVTFTVNTTDGSEEIGTKIAFRLPEWLAAEATLTINDKAVELTKEDGCAVLSGLKNGDVVTITLPMKINAYNLPDGENVYGFKYGPIVLSAKLGTTSMKSTTTGVSVTIPASKIIEGEYVTSESETVSVVSGSVEDFIKNINDNLVKADGKLEWTLENTDSNLTFVPHYTQHTERYGIYFEYISDESAFNANKYVRDKLNGIFTKSLLDTVQPAYGQYEDDALHQMKDNGSTAVVAETTRSANAGGSFTYTMIAAKGEDNYIQLTLKAEDNGKTLKVSVGDVVVYSEKLAYEGSKEEYTVRIKVPKQAVNAASYEKTVEGTKHNVVDVKFESADAKESARVCTFVYMTKAYGIDTSLKLSAGSSELSKEDKTYSIKASEDATTVELTFGIGSEYGYVTVDGMVIRNENTYMVDMSKQNFESLEVRVYAEDHETFTDYTVKISKGDNVVEREDVDNTLAYFVNCGDYDVTTLSKGDMFGIYNGVTDAIYGVDPITGYKWGIIDTVSEPLKNGSASNAGMTNAVFTDNTWAFETNMALNDESEKTLTNRYTKNQFESGIARNLNYSFELPNGEYEVILYFVNPWNCSLNPIVSAEGTKVIDAAAVDKEVSATVTVTDGKLDLNITSPDSTLCINLAYIKVVIK
;
A
#
# COMPACT_ATOMS: atom_id res chain seq x y z
N MET A 1 -73.66 -26.10 34.22
CA MET A 1 -75.11 -26.11 33.91
C MET A 1 -75.39 -24.86 33.09
N LYS A 2 -75.72 -24.87 31.79
CA LYS A 2 -76.47 -25.82 30.94
C LYS A 2 -75.66 -26.09 29.65
N ASN A 3 -75.32 -27.36 29.37
CA ASN A 3 -75.92 -28.28 28.38
C ASN A 3 -75.61 -27.89 26.92
N LYS A 4 -75.00 -28.71 26.06
CA LYS A 4 -74.99 -30.18 25.89
C LYS A 4 -73.56 -30.61 25.49
N LYS A 5 -72.91 -31.65 26.03
CA LYS A 5 -73.20 -33.10 26.03
C LYS A 5 -73.22 -33.74 24.64
N VAL A 6 -72.42 -34.81 24.54
CA VAL A 6 -72.48 -35.94 23.59
C VAL A 6 -71.67 -35.63 22.32
N LEU A 7 -70.54 -36.26 22.01
CA LEU A 7 -70.33 -37.68 21.75
C LEU A 7 -68.84 -37.79 21.40
N ILE A 8 -68.07 -38.59 22.16
CA ILE A 8 -67.40 -39.81 21.66
C ILE A 8 -66.08 -39.50 20.95
N ALA A 9 -64.93 -39.75 21.58
CA ALA A 9 -64.43 -41.06 22.03
C ALA A 9 -64.04 -41.96 20.87
N VAL A 10 -62.75 -41.91 20.55
CA VAL A 10 -61.92 -43.11 20.43
C VAL A 10 -60.63 -42.74 21.19
N ILE A 11 -60.55 -43.06 22.50
CA ILE A 11 -59.88 -44.27 23.02
C ILE A 11 -58.38 -44.22 22.70
N SER A 12 -57.54 -43.74 23.63
CA SER A 12 -56.72 -44.53 24.58
C SER A 12 -55.26 -44.61 24.09
N ALA A 13 -54.20 -44.51 24.88
CA ALA A 13 -53.98 -44.31 26.30
C ALA A 13 -52.47 -44.00 26.48
N ALA A 14 -52.10 -43.06 27.34
CA ALA A 14 -50.83 -43.05 28.09
C ALA A 14 -50.80 -41.80 29.00
N ILE A 15 -50.89 -41.96 30.33
CA ILE A 15 -49.77 -41.77 31.29
C ILE A 15 -49.64 -40.28 31.69
N ILE A 16 -50.20 -39.84 32.82
CA ILE A 16 -49.65 -39.91 34.20
C ILE A 16 -48.63 -38.78 34.50
N VAL A 17 -49.02 -37.96 35.49
CA VAL A 17 -48.30 -36.92 36.27
C VAL A 17 -48.01 -35.56 35.62
N LEU A 18 -48.22 -34.54 36.48
CA LEU A 18 -47.57 -33.22 36.56
C LEU A 18 -48.43 -32.03 36.10
N LEU A 19 -48.58 -30.94 36.87
CA LEU A 19 -48.51 -30.69 38.31
C LEU A 19 -48.95 -29.23 38.53
N THR A 20 -49.57 -28.96 39.68
CA THR A 20 -49.96 -27.64 40.21
C THR A 20 -48.96 -27.16 41.28
N GLY A 21 -48.77 -25.84 41.45
CA GLY A 21 -48.14 -25.17 42.62
C GLY A 21 -46.86 -24.39 42.24
N ALA A 22 -46.49 -23.25 42.83
CA ALA A 22 -46.58 -22.84 44.24
C ALA A 22 -46.36 -21.31 44.46
N ILE A 23 -46.48 -20.88 45.73
CA ILE A 23 -46.53 -19.52 46.30
C ILE A 23 -45.45 -19.37 47.43
N VAL A 24 -44.78 -18.21 47.49
CA VAL A 24 -44.16 -17.45 48.65
C VAL A 24 -42.95 -18.01 49.45
N LEU A 25 -41.91 -17.16 49.70
CA LEU A 25 -41.32 -16.94 51.05
C LEU A 25 -40.40 -15.69 51.17
N THR A 26 -40.34 -15.11 52.40
CA THR A 26 -39.56 -13.95 52.86
C THR A 26 -38.81 -14.31 54.15
N VAL A 27 -37.54 -13.86 54.28
CA VAL A 27 -36.74 -13.43 55.47
C VAL A 27 -36.75 -14.23 56.79
N ALA A 28 -35.56 -14.51 57.37
CA ALA A 28 -35.19 -14.15 58.76
C ALA A 28 -33.76 -14.58 59.20
N LEU A 29 -33.11 -13.64 59.90
CA LEU A 29 -31.84 -13.71 60.64
C LEU A 29 -31.89 -14.59 61.91
N SER A 30 -30.75 -15.12 62.40
CA SER A 30 -30.44 -15.12 63.85
C SER A 30 -28.96 -15.36 64.20
N LYS A 31 -28.46 -14.55 65.14
CA LYS A 31 -27.18 -14.59 65.89
C LYS A 31 -27.02 -15.83 66.80
N LYS A 32 -25.78 -16.27 67.05
CA LYS A 32 -25.14 -16.29 68.41
C LYS A 32 -23.70 -16.82 68.42
N ASP A 33 -22.90 -16.19 69.29
CA ASP A 33 -21.51 -16.43 69.68
C ASP A 33 -21.27 -17.80 70.38
N ASP A 34 -20.09 -18.41 70.18
CA ASP A 34 -19.14 -18.76 71.26
C ASP A 34 -17.84 -19.43 70.72
N ASP A 35 -16.71 -18.89 71.20
CA ASP A 35 -15.39 -19.45 71.50
C ASP A 35 -14.84 -20.75 70.85
N GLY A 36 -13.56 -20.67 70.44
CA GLY A 36 -12.62 -21.80 70.67
C GLY A 36 -11.70 -22.25 69.52
N ASN A 37 -10.65 -21.47 69.24
CA ASN A 37 -9.27 -21.89 68.93
C ASN A 37 -8.98 -23.17 68.10
N LYS A 38 -8.44 -22.93 66.89
CA LYS A 38 -7.42 -23.67 66.12
C LYS A 38 -7.68 -25.12 65.68
N GLU A 39 -7.87 -25.26 64.36
CA GLU A 39 -6.99 -26.03 63.47
C GLU A 39 -7.25 -25.62 62.01
N ASN A 40 -6.19 -25.43 61.21
CA ASN A 40 -6.26 -25.18 59.77
C ASN A 40 -6.86 -26.40 59.05
N PRO A 41 -7.79 -26.19 58.10
CA PRO A 41 -7.56 -26.80 56.79
C PRO A 41 -8.00 -25.93 55.60
N LYS A 42 -7.17 -25.95 54.55
CA LYS A 42 -7.52 -25.83 53.11
C LYS A 42 -8.70 -24.90 52.78
N GLU A 43 -8.37 -23.67 52.38
CA GLU A 43 -9.29 -22.84 51.59
C GLU A 43 -9.49 -23.48 50.21
N THR A 44 -10.61 -24.16 50.04
CA THR A 44 -11.32 -24.22 48.77
C THR A 44 -11.89 -22.83 48.50
N THR A 45 -11.28 -22.10 47.58
CA THR A 45 -11.88 -20.92 46.95
C THR A 45 -13.07 -21.37 46.10
N THR A 46 -14.27 -21.25 46.66
CA THR A 46 -15.50 -21.23 45.87
C THR A 46 -15.46 -19.97 45.00
N LYS A 47 -15.30 -20.15 43.68
CA LYS A 47 -15.60 -19.11 42.69
C LYS A 47 -17.06 -18.68 42.88
N ASN A 48 -17.30 -17.37 42.91
CA ASN A 48 -18.65 -16.80 42.87
C ASN A 48 -19.23 -17.04 41.48
N ASP A 49 -20.20 -17.95 41.35
CA ASP A 49 -21.02 -18.18 40.15
C ASP A 49 -22.07 -17.06 39.94
N ASN A 50 -21.68 -15.80 40.08
CA ASN A 50 -22.54 -14.66 39.78
C ASN A 50 -22.23 -14.17 38.37
N ASN A 51 -22.67 -14.98 37.41
CA ASN A 51 -22.40 -14.80 35.99
C ASN A 51 -23.30 -13.67 35.45
N VAL A 52 -22.78 -12.46 35.22
CA VAL A 52 -23.59 -11.30 34.81
C VAL A 52 -23.75 -11.21 33.28
N GLU A 53 -22.80 -11.68 32.47
CA GLU A 53 -23.03 -11.81 31.02
C GLU A 53 -23.97 -12.98 30.67
N ASN A 54 -24.00 -14.05 31.48
CA ASN A 54 -24.89 -15.20 31.27
C ASN A 54 -26.24 -15.12 32.03
N ASN A 55 -26.44 -14.20 32.99
CA ASN A 55 -27.75 -13.98 33.66
C ASN A 55 -28.60 -12.85 33.05
N ILE A 56 -28.10 -12.14 32.03
CA ILE A 56 -28.96 -11.32 31.18
C ILE A 56 -29.77 -12.34 30.38
N GLY A 57 -31.07 -12.46 30.66
CA GLY A 57 -31.95 -13.30 29.83
C GLY A 57 -31.95 -12.74 28.41
N SER A 58 -31.00 -13.21 27.60
CA SER A 58 -30.69 -12.71 26.27
C SER A 58 -31.75 -13.18 25.30
N VAL A 59 -32.07 -12.32 24.34
CA VAL A 59 -33.03 -12.62 23.27
C VAL A 59 -32.32 -13.23 22.06
N GLY A 60 -31.27 -14.03 22.32
CA GLY A 60 -30.43 -14.69 21.32
C GLY A 60 -29.98 -16.07 21.79
N GLU A 61 -29.88 -17.03 20.87
CA GLU A 61 -29.48 -18.41 21.17
C GLU A 61 -27.96 -18.56 21.38
N MET A 62 -27.17 -17.55 20.99
CA MET A 62 -25.69 -17.55 21.03
C MET A 62 -25.15 -16.67 22.16
N LEU A 63 -24.13 -17.16 22.86
CA LEU A 63 -23.45 -16.49 23.98
C LEU A 63 -21.95 -16.35 23.70
N SER A 64 -21.33 -15.30 24.23
CA SER A 64 -19.88 -15.11 24.24
C SER A 64 -19.25 -15.86 25.42
N TYR A 65 -18.01 -16.31 25.28
CA TYR A 65 -17.19 -16.64 26.44
C TYR A 65 -16.65 -15.39 27.11
N ASP A 66 -16.41 -15.48 28.41
CA ASP A 66 -15.78 -14.44 29.21
C ASP A 66 -14.27 -14.39 28.94
N LEU A 67 -13.64 -13.24 29.18
CA LEU A 67 -12.19 -13.09 29.05
C LEU A 67 -11.42 -14.07 29.95
N THR A 68 -11.99 -14.46 31.10
CA THR A 68 -11.37 -15.42 32.04
C THR A 68 -11.36 -16.86 31.52
N ASP A 69 -12.19 -17.18 30.53
CA ASP A 69 -12.30 -18.53 29.96
C ASP A 69 -11.28 -18.76 28.83
N VAL A 70 -10.71 -17.68 28.29
CA VAL A 70 -9.86 -17.67 27.10
C VAL A 70 -8.48 -17.13 27.45
N THR A 71 -7.46 -17.96 27.27
CA THR A 71 -6.08 -17.56 27.47
C THR A 71 -5.34 -17.38 26.15
N LEU A 72 -4.78 -16.20 25.91
CA LEU A 72 -4.00 -15.92 24.70
C LEU A 72 -2.67 -16.67 24.69
N ARG A 73 -2.28 -17.15 23.51
CA ARG A 73 -1.00 -17.82 23.24
C ARG A 73 -0.33 -17.32 21.95
N ASP A 74 -0.95 -16.37 21.27
CA ASP A 74 -0.40 -15.72 20.08
C ASP A 74 0.66 -14.69 20.51
N GLU A 75 1.89 -14.84 20.01
CA GLU A 75 3.02 -14.00 20.44
C GLU A 75 2.82 -12.51 20.12
N TYR A 76 2.20 -12.18 18.99
CA TYR A 76 1.94 -10.80 18.61
C TYR A 76 0.88 -10.19 19.53
N LEU A 77 -0.23 -10.92 19.77
CA LEU A 77 -1.29 -10.43 20.66
C LEU A 77 -0.81 -10.31 22.12
N LEU A 78 0.00 -11.25 22.60
CA LEU A 78 0.58 -11.18 23.94
C LEU A 78 1.52 -9.97 24.09
N ASN A 79 2.31 -9.63 23.06
CA ASN A 79 3.11 -8.42 23.07
C ASN A 79 2.24 -7.16 23.14
N SER A 80 1.17 -7.10 22.33
CA SER A 80 0.24 -5.98 22.33
C SER A 80 -0.50 -5.79 23.67
N GLU A 81 -1.00 -6.88 24.26
CA GLU A 81 -1.63 -6.85 25.59
C GLU A 81 -0.62 -6.40 26.65
N LYS A 82 0.60 -6.94 26.62
CA LYS A 82 1.65 -6.55 27.57
C LYS A 82 1.97 -5.06 27.49
N LEU A 83 2.20 -4.51 26.30
CA LEU A 83 2.53 -3.10 26.12
C LEU A 83 1.40 -2.18 26.61
N GLU A 84 0.15 -2.59 26.43
CA GLU A 84 -1.00 -1.84 26.93
C GLU A 84 -1.08 -1.91 28.46
N VAL A 85 -0.92 -3.09 29.06
CA VAL A 85 -0.92 -3.25 30.52
C VAL A 85 0.22 -2.44 31.17
N ASP A 86 1.42 -2.48 30.58
CA ASP A 86 2.57 -1.70 31.02
C ASP A 86 2.25 -0.19 30.98
N TYR A 87 1.59 0.28 29.91
CA TYR A 87 1.15 1.68 29.79
C TYR A 87 0.11 2.05 30.85
N LEU A 88 -0.92 1.22 31.05
CA LEU A 88 -1.95 1.46 32.05
C LEU A 88 -1.37 1.56 33.47
N LEU A 89 -0.39 0.72 33.80
CA LEU A 89 0.31 0.74 35.08
C LEU A 89 1.30 1.92 35.21
N SER A 90 1.78 2.49 34.09
CA SER A 90 2.64 3.67 34.11
C SER A 90 1.88 4.97 34.44
N LEU A 91 0.55 4.99 34.25
CA LEU A 91 -0.29 6.13 34.55
C LEU A 91 -0.44 6.37 36.07
N ASP A 92 -0.21 7.61 36.48
CA ASP A 92 -0.39 8.08 37.85
C ASP A 92 -1.89 8.22 38.15
N ALA A 93 -2.43 7.26 38.91
CA ALA A 93 -3.84 7.23 39.30
C ALA A 93 -4.32 8.53 39.97
N ASP A 94 -3.48 9.21 40.76
CA ASP A 94 -3.89 10.47 41.39
C ASP A 94 -3.97 11.63 40.39
N LYS A 95 -3.21 11.60 39.28
CA LYS A 95 -3.38 12.57 38.19
C LYS A 95 -4.69 12.35 37.43
N LEU A 96 -5.07 11.10 37.18
CA LEU A 96 -6.38 10.76 36.58
C LEU A 96 -7.54 11.19 37.50
N LEU A 97 -7.39 11.02 38.81
CA LEU A 97 -8.38 11.40 39.83
C LEU A 97 -8.40 12.91 40.14
N ALA A 98 -7.39 13.69 39.74
CA ALA A 98 -7.23 15.09 40.15
C ALA A 98 -8.46 15.93 39.80
N GLY A 99 -9.04 15.73 38.61
CA GLY A 99 -10.24 16.45 38.19
C GLY A 99 -11.49 16.10 39.01
N PHE A 100 -11.68 14.82 39.33
CA PHE A 100 -12.79 14.34 40.14
C PHE A 100 -12.70 14.86 41.57
N LYS A 101 -11.50 14.84 42.16
CA LYS A 101 -11.23 15.41 43.50
C LYS A 101 -11.51 16.90 43.54
N GLN A 102 -11.08 17.64 42.51
CA GLN A 102 -11.37 19.07 42.37
C GLN A 102 -12.88 19.35 42.33
N THR A 103 -13.64 18.58 41.55
CA THR A 103 -15.10 18.67 41.47
C THR A 103 -15.77 18.41 42.81
N ALA A 104 -15.29 17.40 43.55
CA ALA A 104 -15.80 17.03 44.86
C ALA A 104 -15.34 17.93 46.02
N GLY A 105 -14.49 18.94 45.76
CA GLY A 105 -13.91 19.80 46.79
C GLY A 105 -12.87 19.11 47.70
N LEU A 106 -12.30 17.99 47.24
CA LEU A 106 -11.31 17.20 47.97
C LEU A 106 -9.87 17.58 47.61
N ASP A 107 -8.92 17.21 48.46
CA ASP A 107 -7.49 17.43 48.22
C ASP A 107 -6.98 16.55 47.05
N MET A 108 -6.38 17.18 46.04
CA MET A 108 -5.76 16.51 44.89
C MET A 108 -4.40 15.85 45.21
N LYS A 109 -4.00 15.80 46.49
CA LYS A 109 -2.72 15.21 46.96
C LYS A 109 -1.49 15.83 46.28
N GLY A 110 -1.57 17.13 46.00
CA GLY A 110 -0.50 17.87 45.31
C GLY A 110 -0.32 17.51 43.82
N LYS A 111 -1.24 16.73 43.23
CA LYS A 111 -1.20 16.36 41.81
C LYS A 111 -1.97 17.34 40.93
N THR A 112 -1.62 17.35 39.66
CA THR A 112 -2.34 18.05 38.58
C THR A 112 -2.95 17.03 37.63
N ARG A 113 -3.96 17.45 36.86
CA ARG A 113 -4.46 16.66 35.73
C ARG A 113 -3.32 16.35 34.75
N TYR A 114 -3.48 15.28 33.99
CA TYR A 114 -2.71 15.08 32.77
C TYR A 114 -2.95 16.21 31.76
N SER A 115 -2.01 16.41 30.83
CA SER A 115 -2.06 17.47 29.82
C SER A 115 -3.05 17.10 28.68
N GLY A 116 -3.11 17.90 27.61
CA GLY A 116 -4.01 17.65 26.49
C GLY A 116 -5.48 17.81 26.90
N TRP A 117 -6.34 16.91 26.42
CA TRP A 117 -7.79 16.99 26.59
C TRP A 117 -8.24 16.86 28.05
N GLU A 118 -7.45 16.21 28.92
CA GLU A 118 -7.75 16.06 30.35
C GLU A 118 -7.75 17.38 31.14
N THR A 119 -7.15 18.44 30.58
CA THR A 119 -7.23 19.82 31.11
C THR A 119 -8.40 20.64 30.56
N SER A 120 -9.19 20.07 29.64
CA SER A 120 -10.26 20.76 28.91
C SER A 120 -11.66 20.39 29.43
N LEU A 121 -12.69 20.89 28.76
CA LEU A 121 -14.09 20.63 29.14
C LEU A 121 -14.56 19.18 28.92
N ILE A 122 -13.79 18.35 28.22
CA ILE A 122 -14.04 16.90 28.03
C ILE A 122 -13.38 16.00 29.09
N GLY A 123 -12.44 16.55 29.88
CA GLY A 123 -11.57 15.77 30.76
C GLY A 123 -12.30 14.83 31.73
N GLY A 124 -11.62 13.77 32.16
CA GLY A 124 -12.20 12.66 32.90
C GLY A 124 -12.73 11.54 32.01
N HIS A 125 -12.81 11.74 30.69
CA HIS A 125 -13.19 10.68 29.76
C HIS A 125 -12.12 9.58 29.71
N THR A 126 -10.83 9.94 29.82
CA THR A 126 -9.73 8.97 29.91
C THR A 126 -9.90 8.09 31.12
N LEU A 127 -10.25 8.62 32.29
CA LEU A 127 -10.44 7.78 33.49
C LEU A 127 -11.57 6.76 33.28
N GLY A 128 -12.64 7.13 32.57
CA GLY A 128 -13.70 6.19 32.21
C GLY A 128 -13.18 5.01 31.39
N HIS A 129 -12.46 5.28 30.30
CA HIS A 129 -11.82 4.25 29.48
C HIS A 129 -10.80 3.41 30.26
N TYR A 130 -9.99 4.07 31.09
CA TYR A 130 -9.00 3.45 31.95
C TYR A 130 -9.63 2.42 32.90
N LEU A 131 -10.80 2.72 33.47
CA LEU A 131 -11.52 1.76 34.33
C LEU A 131 -11.93 0.50 33.55
N THR A 132 -12.50 0.65 32.34
CA THR A 132 -12.84 -0.49 31.49
C THR A 132 -11.60 -1.31 31.13
N ALA A 133 -10.52 -0.66 30.70
CA ALA A 133 -9.29 -1.34 30.29
C ALA A 133 -8.61 -2.08 31.45
N MET A 134 -8.53 -1.47 32.63
CA MET A 134 -7.99 -2.12 33.84
C MET A 134 -8.86 -3.31 34.28
N ALA A 135 -10.19 -3.19 34.16
CA ALA A 135 -11.10 -4.28 34.47
C ALA A 135 -10.96 -5.45 33.49
N GLN A 136 -10.80 -5.15 32.19
CA GLN A 136 -10.53 -6.15 31.15
C GLN A 136 -9.17 -6.83 31.37
N ALA A 137 -8.12 -6.08 31.69
CA ALA A 137 -6.80 -6.62 32.03
C ALA A 137 -6.85 -7.54 33.28
N ALA A 138 -7.60 -7.16 34.32
CA ALA A 138 -7.80 -8.03 35.48
C ALA A 138 -8.48 -9.36 35.12
N ALA A 139 -9.35 -9.37 34.10
CA ALA A 139 -10.01 -10.58 33.62
C ALA A 139 -9.16 -11.40 32.64
N SER A 140 -8.38 -10.76 31.77
CA SER A 140 -7.61 -11.42 30.71
C SER A 140 -6.28 -12.02 31.20
N LEU A 141 -5.63 -11.36 32.16
CA LEU A 141 -4.35 -11.83 32.70
C LEU A 141 -4.53 -13.11 33.52
N GLU A 142 -3.66 -14.09 33.26
CA GLU A 142 -3.60 -15.32 34.06
C GLU A 142 -3.22 -15.02 35.51
N ASP A 143 -3.71 -15.83 36.46
CA ASP A 143 -3.39 -15.69 37.88
C ASP A 143 -1.88 -15.82 38.20
N THR A 144 -1.11 -16.42 37.28
CA THR A 144 0.35 -16.52 37.38
C THR A 144 1.09 -15.28 36.89
N ASN A 145 0.41 -14.35 36.23
CA ASN A 145 1.00 -13.09 35.76
C ASN A 145 1.16 -12.12 36.94
N GLU A 146 2.36 -11.58 37.13
CA GLU A 146 2.70 -10.70 38.25
C GLU A 146 2.00 -9.33 38.19
N ASP A 147 1.65 -8.85 37.00
CA ASP A 147 1.02 -7.54 36.79
C ASP A 147 -0.45 -7.53 37.22
N LYS A 148 -1.13 -8.69 37.20
CA LYS A 148 -2.55 -8.81 37.56
C LYS A 148 -2.86 -8.24 38.94
N ALA A 149 -2.03 -8.57 39.93
CA ALA A 149 -2.22 -8.09 41.30
C ALA A 149 -2.06 -6.56 41.42
N GLU A 150 -1.18 -5.94 40.64
CA GLU A 150 -1.02 -4.49 40.63
C GLU A 150 -2.17 -3.80 39.88
N VAL A 151 -2.64 -4.39 38.76
CA VAL A 151 -3.83 -3.94 38.04
C VAL A 151 -5.04 -3.90 38.98
N GLU A 152 -5.34 -5.01 39.66
CA GLU A 152 -6.47 -5.09 40.60
C GLU A 152 -6.33 -4.09 41.76
N LYS A 153 -5.11 -3.92 42.30
CA LYS A 153 -4.81 -2.97 43.38
C LYS A 153 -5.04 -1.53 42.95
N GLN A 154 -4.55 -1.14 41.78
CA GLN A 154 -4.68 0.22 41.26
C GLN A 154 -6.13 0.53 40.86
N LEU A 155 -6.82 -0.42 40.20
CA LEU A 155 -8.23 -0.31 39.87
C LEU A 155 -9.08 -0.12 41.14
N LYS A 156 -8.86 -0.95 42.16
CA LYS A 156 -9.56 -0.82 43.45
C LYS A 156 -9.31 0.55 44.09
N TYR A 157 -8.06 1.03 44.08
CA TYR A 157 -7.74 2.35 44.62
C TYR A 157 -8.51 3.47 43.93
N VAL A 158 -8.59 3.44 42.60
CA VAL A 158 -9.34 4.44 41.82
C VAL A 158 -10.83 4.41 42.17
N ILE A 159 -11.45 3.23 42.24
CA ILE A 159 -12.87 3.07 42.61
C ILE A 159 -13.12 3.62 44.03
N ASP A 160 -12.28 3.29 45.00
CA ASP A 160 -12.42 3.78 46.37
C ASP A 160 -12.30 5.32 46.45
N GLU A 161 -11.42 5.94 45.65
CA GLU A 161 -11.29 7.40 45.61
C GLU A 161 -12.46 8.07 44.86
N LEU A 162 -13.00 7.45 43.80
CA LEU A 162 -14.22 7.91 43.13
C LEU A 162 -15.43 7.86 44.06
N LYS A 163 -15.58 6.79 44.86
CA LYS A 163 -16.62 6.70 45.89
C LYS A 163 -16.53 7.86 46.88
N LYS A 164 -15.33 8.19 47.38
CA LYS A 164 -15.12 9.36 48.25
C LYS A 164 -15.52 10.67 47.58
N CYS A 165 -15.23 10.83 46.28
CA CYS A 165 -15.63 12.01 45.52
C CYS A 165 -17.17 12.12 45.43
N GLN A 166 -17.85 11.01 45.12
CA GLN A 166 -19.30 10.94 45.03
C GLN A 166 -19.97 11.23 46.39
N ASP A 167 -19.45 10.63 47.46
CA ASP A 167 -19.95 10.81 48.84
C ASP A 167 -19.80 12.25 49.33
N SER A 168 -18.70 12.92 48.97
CA SER A 168 -18.44 14.32 49.33
C SER A 168 -19.47 15.27 48.70
N LEU A 169 -19.90 15.00 47.45
CA LEU A 169 -20.93 15.78 46.77
C LEU A 169 -22.33 15.45 47.27
N GLY A 170 -22.60 14.18 47.62
CA GLY A 170 -23.87 13.74 48.20
C GLY A 170 -25.05 13.72 47.23
N THR A 171 -24.83 13.94 45.93
CA THR A 171 -25.87 13.97 44.88
C THR A 171 -25.86 12.74 43.97
N GLY A 172 -24.89 11.84 44.14
CA GLY A 172 -24.61 10.75 43.18
C GLY A 172 -23.74 11.18 41.99
N PHE A 173 -23.53 12.48 41.79
CA PHE A 173 -22.72 13.01 40.69
C PHE A 173 -21.22 12.78 40.90
N ILE A 174 -20.53 12.39 39.83
CA ILE A 174 -19.07 12.45 39.69
C ILE A 174 -18.72 12.95 38.30
N PHE A 175 -17.72 13.84 38.21
CA PHE A 175 -17.30 14.37 36.92
C PHE A 175 -15.88 14.90 36.96
N GLY A 176 -15.07 14.47 36.00
CA GLY A 176 -13.65 14.77 35.94
C GLY A 176 -13.30 16.04 35.20
N ALA A 177 -14.19 16.65 34.42
CA ALA A 177 -13.83 17.73 33.49
C ALA A 177 -13.43 19.04 34.17
N THR A 178 -12.86 19.98 33.40
CA THR A 178 -12.60 21.33 33.89
C THR A 178 -13.90 22.04 34.28
N ILE A 179 -13.93 22.59 35.49
CA ILE A 179 -15.11 23.22 36.08
C ILE A 179 -15.20 24.69 35.62
N ILE A 180 -16.28 25.04 34.91
CA ILE A 180 -16.54 26.41 34.45
C ILE A 180 -16.92 27.33 35.63
N ASN A 181 -17.74 26.83 36.55
CA ASN A 181 -18.21 27.59 37.72
C ASN A 181 -18.18 26.68 38.97
N LYS A 182 -17.33 27.01 39.95
CA LYS A 182 -17.20 26.22 41.18
C LYS A 182 -18.48 26.13 42.02
N SER A 183 -19.40 27.09 41.87
CA SER A 183 -20.70 27.06 42.56
C SER A 183 -21.75 26.19 41.83
N ASN A 184 -21.48 25.77 40.60
CA ASN A 184 -22.31 24.85 39.83
C ASN A 184 -21.44 23.92 39.00
N VAL A 185 -21.07 22.78 39.59
CA VAL A 185 -20.23 21.77 38.95
C VAL A 185 -20.92 21.03 37.81
N GLU A 186 -22.24 21.14 37.67
CA GLU A 186 -23.04 20.52 36.62
C GLU A 186 -23.27 21.44 35.40
N LEU A 187 -22.69 22.65 35.38
CA LEU A 187 -23.01 23.70 34.41
C LEU A 187 -22.87 23.28 32.93
N GLN A 188 -21.96 22.36 32.60
CA GLN A 188 -21.86 21.84 31.21
C GLN A 188 -23.14 21.13 30.77
N PHE A 189 -23.76 20.34 31.65
CA PHE A 189 -25.02 19.66 31.38
C PHE A 189 -26.18 20.67 31.24
N ASP A 190 -26.23 21.68 32.12
CA ASP A 190 -27.21 22.77 32.03
C ASP A 190 -27.10 23.55 30.70
N ASN A 191 -25.88 23.68 30.18
CA ASN A 191 -25.60 24.37 28.91
C ASN A 191 -26.07 23.53 27.72
N VAL A 192 -25.78 22.22 27.71
CA VAL A 192 -26.24 21.30 26.65
C VAL A 192 -27.78 21.25 26.59
N GLU A 193 -28.47 21.23 27.73
CA GLU A 193 -29.94 21.29 27.80
C GLU A 193 -30.54 22.60 27.23
N LYS A 194 -29.73 23.65 27.16
CA LYS A 194 -30.08 24.93 26.52
C LYS A 194 -29.64 24.99 25.04
N GLY A 195 -28.95 23.98 24.54
CA GLY A 195 -28.39 23.93 23.19
C GLY A 195 -27.06 24.70 23.05
N LEU A 196 -26.33 24.91 24.14
CA LEU A 196 -25.05 25.60 24.17
C LEU A 196 -23.89 24.59 24.20
N ALA A 197 -23.01 24.63 23.19
CA ALA A 197 -21.98 23.61 22.98
C ALA A 197 -20.62 24.16 22.52
N ASN A 198 -20.32 25.44 22.77
CA ASN A 198 -18.98 25.96 22.51
C ASN A 198 -17.94 25.25 23.42
N ILE A 199 -17.03 24.51 22.80
CA ILE A 199 -16.04 23.67 23.49
C ILE A 199 -15.05 24.44 24.37
N GLY A 200 -14.90 25.75 24.15
CA GLY A 200 -13.95 26.57 24.90
C GLY A 200 -14.51 27.13 26.21
N ASN A 201 -15.82 27.32 26.32
CA ASN A 201 -16.41 28.01 27.47
C ASN A 201 -17.84 27.59 27.88
N GLN A 202 -18.51 26.71 27.13
CA GLN A 202 -19.88 26.29 27.42
C GLN A 202 -19.95 24.81 27.78
N ALA A 203 -19.59 23.93 26.85
CA ALA A 203 -19.62 22.49 27.04
C ALA A 203 -18.79 21.80 25.95
N TRP A 204 -18.06 20.75 26.31
CA TRP A 204 -17.45 19.84 25.34
C TRP A 204 -17.91 18.41 25.65
N VAL A 205 -18.98 18.00 24.95
CA VAL A 205 -19.59 16.65 24.97
C VAL A 205 -19.70 15.99 26.36
N PRO A 206 -20.27 16.67 27.37
CA PRO A 206 -20.27 16.18 28.76
C PRO A 206 -21.01 14.85 28.95
N TRP A 207 -22.01 14.56 28.11
CA TRP A 207 -22.70 13.26 28.12
C TRP A 207 -21.84 12.12 27.55
N TYR A 208 -20.95 12.39 26.59
CA TYR A 208 -19.94 11.41 26.16
C TYR A 208 -18.98 11.06 27.31
N THR A 209 -18.49 12.08 28.04
CA THR A 209 -17.61 11.86 29.20
C THR A 209 -18.34 11.09 30.30
N MET A 210 -19.61 11.44 30.58
CA MET A 210 -20.46 10.71 31.51
C MET A 210 -20.63 9.24 31.12
N HIS A 211 -20.85 8.97 29.83
CA HIS A 211 -20.93 7.61 29.30
C HIS A 211 -19.67 6.81 29.63
N LYS A 212 -18.47 7.33 29.37
CA LYS A 212 -17.21 6.60 29.65
C LYS A 212 -17.05 6.28 31.13
N ILE A 213 -17.36 7.24 32.00
CA ILE A 213 -17.27 7.04 33.45
C ILE A 213 -18.26 5.95 33.89
N LEU A 214 -19.51 6.02 33.43
CA LEU A 214 -20.53 5.05 33.82
C LEU A 214 -20.23 3.65 33.27
N ALA A 215 -19.82 3.54 32.00
CA ALA A 215 -19.40 2.28 31.39
C ALA A 215 -18.22 1.66 32.15
N GLY A 216 -17.17 2.44 32.45
CA GLY A 216 -16.02 1.96 33.20
C GLY A 216 -16.35 1.42 34.59
N LEU A 217 -17.30 2.05 35.30
CA LEU A 217 -17.77 1.54 36.59
C LEU A 217 -18.56 0.22 36.45
N ILE A 218 -19.42 0.11 35.44
CA ILE A 218 -20.20 -1.10 35.15
C ILE A 218 -19.26 -2.24 34.75
N ASP A 219 -18.31 -1.98 33.85
CA ASP A 219 -17.33 -2.97 33.40
C ASP A 219 -16.44 -3.43 34.55
N THR A 220 -16.04 -2.52 35.44
CA THR A 220 -15.32 -2.89 36.67
C THR A 220 -16.11 -3.88 37.50
N TYR A 221 -17.42 -3.69 37.66
CA TYR A 221 -18.27 -4.67 38.34
C TYR A 221 -18.37 -5.99 37.55
N LYS A 222 -18.65 -5.95 36.24
CA LYS A 222 -18.83 -7.14 35.40
C LYS A 222 -17.59 -8.04 35.39
N TYR A 223 -16.39 -7.47 35.27
CA TYR A 223 -15.15 -8.23 35.16
C TYR A 223 -14.50 -8.61 36.49
N THR A 224 -14.77 -7.89 37.58
CA THR A 224 -14.07 -8.11 38.86
C THR A 224 -14.99 -8.43 40.05
N GLY A 225 -16.31 -8.28 39.89
CA GLY A 225 -17.28 -8.39 40.99
C GLY A 225 -17.18 -7.28 42.03
N ASN A 226 -16.56 -6.14 41.71
CA ASN A 226 -16.37 -5.03 42.65
C ASN A 226 -17.70 -4.30 42.93
N GLU A 227 -18.34 -4.66 44.04
CA GLU A 227 -19.61 -4.09 44.50
C GLU A 227 -19.55 -2.58 44.76
N THR A 228 -18.39 -2.04 45.16
CA THR A 228 -18.23 -0.59 45.33
C THR A 228 -18.35 0.13 43.99
N ALA A 229 -17.82 -0.45 42.90
CA ALA A 229 -17.96 0.13 41.57
C ALA A 229 -19.44 0.16 41.14
N LEU A 230 -20.20 -0.91 41.41
CA LEU A 230 -21.64 -0.94 41.15
C LEU A 230 -22.41 0.08 42.00
N GLU A 231 -22.06 0.25 43.28
CA GLU A 231 -22.65 1.28 44.15
C GLU A 231 -22.45 2.69 43.55
N VAL A 232 -21.23 3.00 43.10
CA VAL A 232 -20.93 4.29 42.45
C VAL A 232 -21.70 4.43 41.14
N ALA A 233 -21.75 3.39 40.32
CA ALA A 233 -22.49 3.37 39.06
C ALA A 233 -23.99 3.66 39.28
N LYS A 234 -24.60 3.02 40.29
CA LYS A 234 -26.01 3.25 40.67
C LYS A 234 -26.25 4.68 41.14
N GLY A 235 -25.38 5.22 41.99
CA GLY A 235 -25.49 6.62 42.42
C GLY A 235 -25.43 7.60 41.24
N LEU A 236 -24.57 7.32 40.26
CA LEU A 236 -24.47 8.12 39.05
C LEU A 236 -25.69 7.93 38.13
N GLY A 237 -26.16 6.70 37.96
CA GLY A 237 -27.38 6.37 37.22
C GLY A 237 -28.63 7.01 37.82
N ASP A 238 -28.73 7.08 39.14
CA ASP A 238 -29.79 7.79 39.85
C ASP A 238 -29.77 9.30 39.57
N TRP A 239 -28.58 9.90 39.56
CA TRP A 239 -28.41 11.29 39.17
C TRP A 239 -28.85 11.51 37.71
N VAL A 240 -28.45 10.62 36.78
CA VAL A 240 -28.88 10.70 35.37
C VAL A 240 -30.40 10.58 35.26
N TYR A 241 -31.01 9.56 35.85
CA TYR A 241 -32.45 9.35 35.82
C TYR A 241 -33.24 10.55 36.35
N ASN A 242 -32.84 11.09 37.51
CA ASN A 242 -33.50 12.26 38.09
C ASN A 242 -33.42 13.49 37.17
N ARG A 243 -32.30 13.64 36.47
CA ARG A 243 -32.08 14.73 35.53
C ARG A 243 -32.90 14.57 34.24
N THR A 244 -32.83 13.40 33.60
CA THR A 244 -33.54 13.12 32.35
C THR A 244 -35.06 13.08 32.53
N SER A 245 -35.55 12.65 33.69
CA SER A 245 -36.98 12.68 34.04
C SER A 245 -37.59 14.10 34.03
N GLY A 246 -36.75 15.14 34.11
CA GLY A 246 -37.18 16.55 34.02
C GLY A 246 -37.22 17.10 32.59
N TRP A 247 -36.76 16.34 31.59
CA TRP A 247 -36.72 16.82 30.21
C TRP A 247 -38.10 16.85 29.56
N ASN A 248 -38.33 17.89 28.77
CA ASN A 248 -39.40 17.89 27.78
C ASN A 248 -38.82 17.57 26.39
N ALA A 249 -39.69 17.33 25.41
CA ALA A 249 -39.29 17.00 24.04
C ALA A 249 -38.28 18.00 23.43
N SER A 250 -38.41 19.30 23.70
CA SER A 250 -37.48 20.30 23.18
C SER A 250 -36.10 20.23 23.84
N THR A 251 -36.04 20.03 25.15
CA THR A 251 -34.78 19.83 25.87
C THR A 251 -34.09 18.55 25.40
N ARG A 252 -34.83 17.44 25.34
CA ARG A 252 -34.33 16.15 24.85
C ARG A 252 -33.72 16.27 23.45
N LEU A 253 -34.41 16.91 22.51
CA LEU A 253 -33.89 17.12 21.14
C LEU A 253 -32.59 17.95 21.11
N LYS A 254 -32.44 18.95 21.99
CA LYS A 254 -31.19 19.73 22.08
C LYS A 254 -30.05 18.88 22.61
N VAL A 255 -30.31 18.05 23.62
CA VAL A 255 -29.31 17.15 24.18
C VAL A 255 -28.87 16.13 23.13
N LEU A 256 -29.80 15.48 22.43
CA LEU A 256 -29.51 14.49 21.39
C LEU A 256 -28.79 15.08 20.16
N GLY A 257 -28.93 16.38 19.93
CA GLY A 257 -28.22 17.10 18.87
C GLY A 257 -26.75 17.36 19.18
N ILE A 258 -26.28 17.07 20.39
CA ILE A 258 -24.87 17.16 20.82
C ILE A 258 -24.42 15.74 21.18
N GLU A 259 -23.16 15.40 20.91
CA GLU A 259 -22.65 14.06 21.19
C GLU A 259 -22.85 13.66 22.67
N TYR A 260 -23.42 12.46 22.85
CA TYR A 260 -23.65 11.82 24.14
C TYR A 260 -22.99 10.43 24.23
N GLY A 261 -22.13 10.07 23.27
CA GLY A 261 -21.60 8.71 23.16
C GLY A 261 -22.72 7.66 23.17
N GLY A 262 -22.51 6.57 23.90
CA GLY A 262 -23.51 5.53 24.16
C GLY A 262 -24.15 5.67 25.54
N MET A 263 -24.67 6.85 25.90
CA MET A 263 -25.43 6.99 27.15
C MET A 263 -26.64 6.05 27.21
N ASN A 264 -27.31 5.79 26.08
CA ASN A 264 -28.35 4.76 26.01
C ASN A 264 -27.75 3.37 26.27
N ASP A 265 -26.65 3.02 25.60
CA ASP A 265 -25.92 1.75 25.77
C ASP A 265 -25.58 1.45 27.24
N CYS A 266 -24.84 2.33 27.91
CA CYS A 266 -24.39 2.07 29.28
C CYS A 266 -25.53 2.10 30.32
N LEU A 267 -26.62 2.82 30.08
CA LEU A 267 -27.79 2.80 30.96
C LEU A 267 -28.62 1.52 30.79
N TYR A 268 -28.69 0.95 29.58
CA TYR A 268 -29.26 -0.39 29.37
C TYR A 268 -28.39 -1.46 30.03
N GLU A 269 -27.06 -1.37 29.96
CA GLU A 269 -26.17 -2.25 30.75
C GLU A 269 -26.43 -2.10 32.24
N LEU A 270 -26.57 -0.88 32.77
CA LEU A 270 -26.85 -0.67 34.19
C LEU A 270 -28.19 -1.31 34.59
N TYR A 271 -29.21 -1.20 33.74
CA TYR A 271 -30.47 -1.92 33.92
C TYR A 271 -30.25 -3.45 33.90
N ALA A 272 -29.47 -3.96 32.96
CA ALA A 272 -29.20 -5.38 32.82
C ALA A 272 -28.55 -5.99 34.07
N VAL A 273 -27.59 -5.28 34.69
CA VAL A 273 -26.88 -5.75 35.89
C VAL A 273 -27.64 -5.52 37.19
N THR A 274 -28.60 -4.59 37.25
CA THR A 274 -29.33 -4.24 38.49
C THR A 274 -30.79 -4.68 38.53
N GLY A 275 -31.44 -4.83 37.37
CA GLY A 275 -32.88 -5.01 37.21
C GLY A 275 -33.73 -3.78 37.57
N GLU A 276 -33.13 -2.61 37.86
CA GLU A 276 -33.89 -1.42 38.26
C GLU A 276 -34.42 -0.65 37.04
N GLU A 277 -35.74 -0.71 36.82
CA GLU A 277 -36.42 -0.16 35.62
C GLU A 277 -36.10 1.31 35.32
N LYS A 278 -35.84 2.13 36.35
CA LYS A 278 -35.48 3.56 36.20
C LYS A 278 -34.27 3.79 35.29
N TYR A 279 -33.32 2.85 35.23
CA TYR A 279 -32.16 3.00 34.35
C TYR A 279 -32.53 2.76 32.88
N ALA A 280 -33.42 1.80 32.59
CA ALA A 280 -33.96 1.63 31.24
C ALA A 280 -34.83 2.83 30.82
N ILE A 281 -35.61 3.40 31.74
CA ILE A 281 -36.37 4.64 31.50
C ILE A 281 -35.42 5.79 31.16
N ALA A 282 -34.32 5.96 31.89
CA ALA A 282 -33.31 6.96 31.58
C ALA A 282 -32.63 6.69 30.22
N ALA A 283 -32.36 5.43 29.88
CA ALA A 283 -31.78 5.04 28.60
C ALA A 283 -32.69 5.42 27.42
N HIS A 284 -34.01 5.22 27.56
CA HIS A 284 -35.00 5.63 26.55
C HIS A 284 -34.91 7.12 26.19
N GLU A 285 -34.53 8.00 27.13
CA GLU A 285 -34.37 9.43 26.86
C GLU A 285 -33.20 9.75 25.93
N PHE A 286 -32.24 8.83 25.79
CA PHE A 286 -31.09 8.96 24.89
C PHE A 286 -31.26 8.28 23.52
N ASP A 287 -32.40 7.63 23.26
CA ASP A 287 -32.67 6.99 21.96
C ASP A 287 -33.09 8.00 20.86
N GLU A 288 -32.39 8.00 19.73
CA GLU A 288 -32.64 8.92 18.62
C GLU A 288 -33.52 8.28 17.54
N ASP A 289 -34.76 7.94 17.89
CA ASP A 289 -35.68 7.16 17.04
C ASP A 289 -35.82 7.68 15.59
N LEU A 290 -35.82 9.00 15.38
CA LEU A 290 -35.93 9.57 14.03
C LEU A 290 -34.72 9.25 13.16
N LEU A 291 -33.51 9.28 13.73
CA LEU A 291 -32.29 8.87 13.03
C LEU A 291 -32.36 7.38 12.68
N PHE A 292 -32.74 6.54 13.65
CA PHE A 292 -32.86 5.10 13.46
C PHE A 292 -33.86 4.73 12.36
N GLN A 293 -35.04 5.37 12.37
CA GLN A 293 -36.07 5.21 11.34
C GLN A 293 -35.59 5.65 9.96
N ASN A 294 -34.84 6.75 9.86
CA ASN A 294 -34.32 7.24 8.58
C ASN A 294 -33.29 6.28 7.98
N VAL A 295 -32.41 5.70 8.80
CA VAL A 295 -31.44 4.68 8.39
C VAL A 295 -32.16 3.41 7.94
N LYS A 296 -33.12 2.91 8.74
CA LYS A 296 -33.93 1.73 8.38
C LYS A 296 -34.71 1.92 7.07
N ALA A 297 -35.16 3.13 6.79
CA ALA A 297 -35.85 3.45 5.53
C ALA A 297 -34.92 3.48 4.31
N GLY A 298 -33.60 3.32 4.47
CA GLY A 298 -32.63 3.31 3.38
C GLY A 298 -32.52 4.65 2.66
N LYS A 299 -32.69 5.78 3.38
CA LYS A 299 -32.58 7.11 2.76
C LYS A 299 -31.14 7.37 2.33
N ASN A 300 -30.94 7.68 1.04
CA ASN A 300 -29.63 8.07 0.51
C ASN A 300 -29.01 9.22 1.31
N ASN A 301 -27.70 9.15 1.56
CA ASN A 301 -26.90 10.16 2.26
C ASN A 301 -27.43 10.53 3.65
N VAL A 302 -28.17 9.62 4.32
CA VAL A 302 -28.68 9.89 5.68
C VAL A 302 -27.55 10.07 6.71
N LEU A 303 -26.39 9.45 6.46
CA LEU A 303 -25.19 9.57 7.29
C LEU A 303 -24.24 10.69 6.85
N ASN A 304 -24.34 11.19 5.63
CA ASN A 304 -23.41 12.19 5.08
C ASN A 304 -23.31 13.44 6.01
N GLY A 305 -22.07 13.78 6.37
CA GLY A 305 -21.73 14.88 7.26
C GLY A 305 -22.05 14.62 8.75
N LYS A 306 -22.48 13.41 9.12
CA LYS A 306 -22.57 13.00 10.53
C LYS A 306 -21.19 12.57 11.01
N HIS A 307 -20.80 12.99 12.20
CA HIS A 307 -19.62 12.44 12.87
C HIS A 307 -19.84 10.94 13.14
N ALA A 308 -18.94 10.10 12.64
CA ALA A 308 -19.06 8.66 12.64
C ALA A 308 -19.06 8.08 14.05
N ASN A 309 -18.02 8.37 14.85
CA ASN A 309 -17.90 7.92 16.23
C ASN A 309 -18.99 8.45 17.18
N THR A 310 -19.61 9.60 16.87
CA THR A 310 -20.82 10.05 17.58
C THR A 310 -22.04 9.17 17.24
N THR A 311 -22.13 8.68 16.01
CA THR A 311 -23.32 8.02 15.47
C THR A 311 -23.34 6.52 15.79
N ILE A 312 -22.22 5.82 15.67
CA ILE A 312 -22.13 4.36 15.88
C ILE A 312 -22.62 3.95 17.30
N PRO A 313 -22.19 4.61 18.40
CA PRO A 313 -22.65 4.27 19.75
C PRO A 313 -24.15 4.43 19.98
N LYS A 314 -24.83 5.28 19.22
CA LYS A 314 -26.30 5.43 19.30
C LYS A 314 -26.99 4.15 18.86
N PHE A 315 -26.48 3.52 17.80
CA PHE A 315 -26.97 2.24 17.29
C PHE A 315 -26.51 1.04 18.13
N LEU A 316 -25.35 1.14 18.81
CA LEU A 316 -25.00 0.20 19.88
C LEU A 316 -26.08 0.20 20.98
N GLY A 317 -26.48 1.37 21.46
CA GLY A 317 -27.54 1.44 22.47
C GLY A 317 -28.91 1.02 21.95
N ALA A 318 -29.22 1.22 20.66
CA ALA A 318 -30.42 0.64 20.04
C ALA A 318 -30.38 -0.90 20.10
N LEU A 319 -29.27 -1.50 19.69
CA LEU A 319 -29.10 -2.94 19.78
C LEU A 319 -29.16 -3.44 21.22
N ASN A 320 -28.52 -2.72 22.15
CA ASN A 320 -28.53 -3.10 23.55
C ASN A 320 -29.93 -3.01 24.18
N ARG A 321 -30.76 -2.04 23.75
CA ARG A 321 -32.19 -2.01 24.10
C ARG A 321 -32.88 -3.31 23.72
N TYR A 322 -32.63 -3.84 22.52
CA TYR A 322 -33.18 -5.15 22.13
C TYR A 322 -32.67 -6.25 23.05
N MET A 323 -31.35 -6.33 23.27
CA MET A 323 -30.72 -7.36 24.08
C MET A 323 -31.22 -7.41 25.53
N THR A 324 -31.51 -6.25 26.13
CA THR A 324 -31.79 -6.15 27.56
C THR A 324 -33.28 -6.00 27.89
N THR A 325 -34.06 -5.37 27.01
CA THR A 325 -35.46 -5.02 27.32
C THR A 325 -36.49 -5.87 26.57
N HIS A 326 -36.15 -6.51 25.45
CA HIS A 326 -37.13 -7.25 24.66
C HIS A 326 -37.77 -8.38 25.49
N GLY A 327 -39.10 -8.43 25.54
CA GLY A 327 -39.87 -9.39 26.33
C GLY A 327 -39.85 -9.15 27.85
N LYS A 328 -39.13 -8.14 28.34
CA LYS A 328 -39.18 -7.72 29.76
C LYS A 328 -40.36 -6.79 30.02
N THR A 329 -40.80 -6.74 31.27
CA THR A 329 -41.81 -5.77 31.72
C THR A 329 -41.11 -4.53 32.27
N ILE A 330 -41.40 -3.37 31.70
CA ILE A 330 -40.88 -2.06 32.15
C ILE A 330 -42.08 -1.13 32.27
N GLU A 331 -42.23 -0.46 33.41
CA GLU A 331 -43.40 0.39 33.73
C GLU A 331 -44.75 -0.34 33.59
N GLY A 332 -44.75 -1.66 33.82
CA GLY A 332 -45.95 -2.50 33.74
C GLY A 332 -46.34 -2.97 32.33
N GLU A 333 -45.55 -2.64 31.30
CA GLU A 333 -45.79 -3.05 29.91
C GLU A 333 -44.69 -4.00 29.42
N VAL A 334 -45.07 -5.03 28.66
CA VAL A 334 -44.08 -5.90 28.01
C VAL A 334 -43.48 -5.15 26.83
N VAL A 335 -42.16 -4.97 26.84
CA VAL A 335 -41.45 -4.21 25.82
C VAL A 335 -41.19 -5.08 24.59
N ASP A 336 -41.71 -4.66 23.44
CA ASP A 336 -41.29 -5.15 22.13
C ASP A 336 -40.28 -4.17 21.50
N SER A 337 -39.01 -4.54 21.58
CA SER A 337 -37.89 -3.79 20.98
C SER A 337 -37.33 -4.43 19.70
N THR A 338 -38.04 -5.34 19.03
CA THR A 338 -37.56 -5.99 17.78
C THR A 338 -37.13 -4.99 16.72
N LYS A 339 -37.86 -3.87 16.58
CA LYS A 339 -37.50 -2.80 15.64
C LYS A 339 -36.10 -2.22 15.88
N TYR A 340 -35.58 -2.25 17.12
CA TYR A 340 -34.25 -1.71 17.43
C TYR A 340 -33.12 -2.64 16.97
N LEU A 341 -33.35 -3.96 16.97
CA LEU A 341 -32.45 -4.91 16.28
C LEU A 341 -32.41 -4.58 14.77
N GLU A 342 -33.56 -4.43 14.14
CA GLU A 342 -33.63 -4.10 12.71
C GLU A 342 -32.95 -2.77 12.37
N TYR A 343 -33.02 -1.78 13.27
CA TYR A 343 -32.32 -0.50 13.13
C TYR A 343 -30.81 -0.69 13.15
N ALA A 344 -30.29 -1.49 14.09
CA ALA A 344 -28.88 -1.80 14.19
C ALA A 344 -28.36 -2.61 12.99
N GLU A 345 -29.11 -3.62 12.54
CA GLU A 345 -28.78 -4.40 11.33
C GLU A 345 -28.71 -3.50 10.09
N SER A 346 -29.69 -2.61 9.92
CA SER A 346 -29.74 -1.72 8.75
C SER A 346 -28.64 -0.66 8.78
N PHE A 347 -28.28 -0.17 9.97
CA PHE A 347 -27.15 0.74 10.14
C PHE A 347 -25.83 0.06 9.80
N PHE A 348 -25.61 -1.15 10.34
CA PHE A 348 -24.41 -1.93 10.05
C PHE A 348 -24.26 -2.13 8.53
N ASP A 349 -25.30 -2.65 7.88
CA ASP A 349 -25.27 -2.90 6.43
C ASP A 349 -25.04 -1.61 5.62
N MET A 350 -25.63 -0.48 6.04
CA MET A 350 -25.42 0.81 5.38
C MET A 350 -23.98 1.31 5.50
N VAL A 351 -23.37 1.20 6.68
CA VAL A 351 -21.98 1.62 6.91
C VAL A 351 -21.02 0.75 6.09
N ILE A 352 -21.16 -0.58 6.17
CA ILE A 352 -20.26 -1.51 5.47
C ILE A 352 -20.35 -1.36 3.96
N ASN A 353 -21.57 -1.24 3.41
CA ASN A 353 -21.74 -1.22 1.96
C ASN A 353 -21.35 0.11 1.32
N ASN A 354 -21.49 1.23 2.03
CA ASN A 354 -21.40 2.56 1.42
C ASN A 354 -20.22 3.42 1.93
N HIS A 355 -19.64 3.10 3.09
CA HIS A 355 -18.74 4.00 3.81
C HIS A 355 -17.48 3.32 4.38
N THR A 356 -17.20 2.06 4.05
CA THR A 356 -16.12 1.28 4.65
C THR A 356 -15.00 0.96 3.66
N TYR A 357 -13.76 1.28 4.03
CA TYR A 357 -12.54 0.90 3.30
C TYR A 357 -12.21 -0.59 3.51
N ILE A 358 -11.27 -1.12 2.72
CA ILE A 358 -10.87 -2.53 2.75
C ILE A 358 -10.41 -3.00 4.15
N THR A 359 -9.89 -2.09 4.97
CA THR A 359 -9.48 -2.34 6.37
C THR A 359 -10.64 -2.66 7.29
N GLY A 360 -11.89 -2.41 6.88
CA GLY A 360 -13.08 -2.55 7.72
C GLY A 360 -13.42 -1.29 8.52
N ASP A 361 -12.65 -0.20 8.36
CA ASP A 361 -12.91 1.09 9.00
C ASP A 361 -13.50 2.13 8.03
N ASN A 362 -13.96 3.25 8.58
CA ASN A 362 -14.76 4.26 7.89
C ASN A 362 -14.38 5.68 8.32
N SER A 363 -15.02 6.64 7.65
CA SER A 363 -14.91 8.09 7.83
C SER A 363 -13.67 8.75 7.25
N GLU A 364 -13.85 10.01 6.91
CA GLU A 364 -12.80 10.98 6.62
C GLU A 364 -13.02 12.21 7.52
N TRP A 365 -11.96 12.71 8.13
CA TRP A 365 -12.04 13.78 9.14
C TRP A 365 -13.09 13.51 10.23
N GLU A 366 -13.20 12.25 10.69
CA GLU A 366 -14.18 11.79 11.70
C GLU A 366 -15.64 11.72 11.24
N HIS A 367 -15.93 12.08 9.98
CA HIS A 367 -17.29 12.18 9.45
C HIS A 367 -17.55 11.15 8.34
N PHE A 368 -18.79 10.66 8.26
CA PHE A 368 -19.23 9.93 7.09
C PHE A 368 -19.34 10.88 5.89
N GLY A 369 -18.75 10.49 4.76
CA GLY A 369 -18.91 11.16 3.48
C GLY A 369 -20.23 10.85 2.79
N ALA A 370 -20.31 11.19 1.51
CA ALA A 370 -21.42 10.77 0.67
C ALA A 370 -21.42 9.25 0.45
N ASP A 371 -22.60 8.66 0.24
CA ASP A 371 -22.72 7.21 -0.02
C ASP A 371 -21.85 6.83 -1.24
N ASN A 372 -21.02 5.78 -1.09
CA ASN A 372 -20.17 5.22 -2.15
C ASN A 372 -19.07 6.15 -2.68
N ILE A 373 -18.70 7.19 -1.94
CA ILE A 373 -17.54 8.04 -2.24
C ILE A 373 -16.43 7.72 -1.24
N LEU A 374 -15.38 7.05 -1.70
CA LEU A 374 -14.27 6.62 -0.84
C LEU A 374 -12.90 7.00 -1.43
N ASP A 375 -12.73 6.90 -2.75
CA ASP A 375 -11.49 7.26 -3.45
C ASP A 375 -11.26 8.77 -3.42
N ALA A 376 -12.30 9.55 -3.74
CA ALA A 376 -12.21 11.01 -3.71
C ALA A 376 -11.98 11.59 -2.29
N GLU A 377 -12.23 10.78 -1.25
CA GLU A 377 -12.07 11.15 0.16
C GLU A 377 -10.85 10.45 0.80
N ARG A 378 -9.89 9.93 0.03
CA ARG A 378 -8.62 9.42 0.58
C ARG A 378 -7.70 10.58 0.99
N THR A 379 -7.44 10.71 2.28
CA THR A 379 -6.59 11.74 2.88
C THR A 379 -5.69 11.17 3.99
N ASN A 380 -5.05 12.05 4.77
CA ASN A 380 -4.28 11.70 5.97
C ASN A 380 -5.12 11.59 7.25
N CYS A 381 -6.44 11.79 7.16
CA CYS A 381 -7.36 11.80 8.30
C CYS A 381 -8.53 10.83 8.10
N ASN A 382 -8.30 9.69 7.45
CA ASN A 382 -9.29 8.61 7.35
C ASN A 382 -9.22 7.67 8.55
N CYS A 383 -10.28 6.86 8.71
CA CYS A 383 -10.27 5.67 9.56
C CYS A 383 -9.86 6.01 11.00
N GLU A 384 -10.72 6.78 11.69
CA GLU A 384 -10.59 7.02 13.13
C GLU A 384 -10.73 5.69 13.88
N THR A 385 -9.71 5.28 14.64
CA THR A 385 -9.66 3.98 15.33
C THR A 385 -10.88 3.69 16.22
N CYS A 386 -11.51 4.72 16.82
CA CYS A 386 -12.72 4.55 17.63
C CYS A 386 -13.91 4.00 16.82
N ASN A 387 -14.00 4.31 15.52
CA ASN A 387 -15.08 3.86 14.66
C ASN A 387 -15.05 2.33 14.54
N ALA A 388 -13.89 1.77 14.19
CA ALA A 388 -13.68 0.33 14.15
C ALA A 388 -13.91 -0.33 15.52
N TYR A 389 -13.42 0.25 16.62
CA TYR A 389 -13.70 -0.25 17.97
C TYR A 389 -15.21 -0.41 18.23
N ASN A 390 -16.00 0.62 17.90
CA ASN A 390 -17.45 0.59 18.13
C ASN A 390 -18.19 -0.31 17.14
N MET A 391 -17.74 -0.38 15.89
CA MET A 391 -18.29 -1.30 14.90
C MET A 391 -18.00 -2.76 15.24
N LEU A 392 -16.86 -3.08 15.86
CA LEU A 392 -16.57 -4.42 16.38
C LEU A 392 -17.50 -4.81 17.53
N LYS A 393 -17.77 -3.88 18.47
CA LYS A 393 -18.81 -4.10 19.51
C LYS A 393 -20.17 -4.37 18.87
N LEU A 394 -20.52 -3.63 17.82
CA LEU A 394 -21.79 -3.76 17.13
C LEU A 394 -21.89 -5.11 16.42
N ALA A 395 -20.85 -5.50 15.67
CA ALA A 395 -20.77 -6.78 14.97
C ALA A 395 -20.86 -7.95 15.94
N LYS A 396 -20.07 -7.96 17.03
CA LYS A 396 -20.14 -8.99 18.07
C LYS A 396 -21.56 -9.13 18.60
N THR A 397 -22.19 -8.01 18.98
CA THR A 397 -23.53 -8.04 19.59
C THR A 397 -24.61 -8.46 18.58
N LEU A 398 -24.48 -8.07 17.31
CA LEU A 398 -25.36 -8.55 16.23
C LEU A 398 -25.19 -10.05 16.01
N TYR A 399 -23.97 -10.58 16.06
CA TYR A 399 -23.75 -12.02 16.01
C TYR A 399 -24.44 -12.75 17.17
N LEU A 400 -24.32 -12.25 18.40
CA LEU A 400 -25.03 -12.82 19.55
C LEU A 400 -26.56 -12.79 19.38
N ALA A 401 -27.09 -11.71 18.79
CA ALA A 401 -28.52 -11.54 18.56
C ALA A 401 -29.08 -12.42 17.42
N THR A 402 -28.29 -12.70 16.38
CA THR A 402 -28.81 -13.28 15.13
C THR A 402 -28.11 -14.54 14.64
N GLY A 403 -26.93 -14.89 15.16
CA GLY A 403 -26.09 -16.00 14.69
C GLY A 403 -25.54 -15.85 13.26
N LYS A 404 -25.61 -14.65 12.64
CA LYS A 404 -25.25 -14.47 11.22
C LYS A 404 -23.74 -14.28 11.05
N GLU A 405 -23.12 -15.12 10.24
CA GLU A 405 -21.66 -15.18 10.08
C GLU A 405 -21.01 -13.93 9.52
N LYS A 406 -21.72 -13.15 8.67
CA LYS A 406 -21.20 -11.89 8.10
C LYS A 406 -20.63 -10.93 9.16
N TYR A 407 -21.15 -10.98 10.38
CA TYR A 407 -20.67 -10.17 11.48
C TYR A 407 -19.32 -10.66 12.00
N LEU A 408 -19.06 -11.97 12.00
CA LEU A 408 -17.76 -12.54 12.31
C LEU A 408 -16.73 -12.28 11.20
N ASP A 409 -17.13 -12.34 9.94
CA ASP A 409 -16.26 -11.99 8.80
C ASP A 409 -15.82 -10.53 8.87
N TYR A 410 -16.75 -9.62 9.16
CA TYR A 410 -16.40 -8.22 9.43
C TYR A 410 -15.50 -8.08 10.65
N TYR A 411 -15.80 -8.80 11.75
CA TYR A 411 -15.01 -8.73 12.97
C TYR A 411 -13.56 -9.13 12.72
N GLU A 412 -13.32 -10.26 12.05
CA GLU A 412 -11.98 -10.71 11.65
C GLU A 412 -11.27 -9.65 10.81
N ASN A 413 -11.94 -9.10 9.78
CA ASN A 413 -11.36 -8.10 8.91
C ASN A 413 -10.92 -6.84 9.67
N ALA A 414 -11.81 -6.21 10.44
CA ALA A 414 -11.49 -4.97 11.15
C ALA A 414 -10.52 -5.19 12.33
N PHE A 415 -10.56 -6.37 12.96
CA PHE A 415 -9.62 -6.75 14.01
C PHE A 415 -8.18 -6.78 13.48
N TYR A 416 -7.91 -7.55 12.42
CA TYR A 416 -6.57 -7.65 11.85
C TYR A 416 -6.11 -6.33 11.22
N ASN A 417 -6.98 -5.65 10.48
CA ASN A 417 -6.53 -4.62 9.55
C ASN A 417 -6.63 -3.20 10.11
N THR A 418 -7.48 -2.97 11.11
CA THR A 418 -7.59 -1.67 11.78
C THR A 418 -7.09 -1.73 13.21
N ILE A 419 -7.59 -2.68 14.03
CA ILE A 419 -7.25 -2.72 15.46
C ILE A 419 -5.79 -3.10 15.67
N MET A 420 -5.34 -4.27 15.20
CA MET A 420 -3.93 -4.67 15.34
C MET A 420 -2.97 -3.65 14.69
N SER A 421 -3.42 -3.03 13.60
CA SER A 421 -2.68 -1.97 12.88
C SER A 421 -2.56 -0.65 13.65
N SER A 422 -3.43 -0.43 14.66
CA SER A 422 -3.53 0.84 15.37
C SER A 422 -2.53 1.01 16.51
N GLN A 423 -1.87 -0.04 16.99
CA GLN A 423 -0.86 0.07 18.04
C GLN A 423 0.54 -0.02 17.45
N ASN A 424 1.43 0.82 17.96
CA ASN A 424 2.85 0.65 17.70
C ASN A 424 3.36 -0.57 18.50
N PRO A 425 3.85 -1.64 17.84
CA PRO A 425 4.22 -2.88 18.50
C PRO A 425 5.50 -2.80 19.34
N GLU A 426 6.18 -1.65 19.36
CA GLU A 426 7.38 -1.40 20.18
C GLU A 426 7.08 -0.51 21.40
N THR A 427 6.11 0.42 21.29
CA THR A 427 5.84 1.44 22.32
C THR A 427 4.47 1.32 22.98
N GLY A 428 3.56 0.51 22.43
CA GLY A 428 2.18 0.37 22.93
C GLY A 428 1.25 1.54 22.59
N MET A 429 1.76 2.62 21.99
CA MET A 429 0.95 3.81 21.71
C MET A 429 0.04 3.60 20.50
N SER A 430 -1.20 4.07 20.61
CA SER A 430 -2.23 3.93 19.58
C SER A 430 -2.26 5.08 18.57
N THR A 431 -2.72 4.81 17.35
CA THR A 431 -3.03 5.80 16.31
C THR A 431 -4.40 6.42 16.53
N TYR A 432 -4.57 7.67 16.06
CA TYR A 432 -5.90 8.27 15.92
C TYR A 432 -6.51 7.95 14.56
N PHE A 433 -5.82 8.34 13.48
CA PHE A 433 -6.21 8.12 12.09
C PHE A 433 -5.27 7.15 11.39
N GLN A 434 -5.79 6.42 10.41
CA GLN A 434 -5.03 5.56 9.50
C GLN A 434 -5.25 6.04 8.06
N PRO A 435 -4.29 6.80 7.48
CA PRO A 435 -4.41 7.36 6.14
C PRO A 435 -4.74 6.34 5.04
N MET A 436 -5.79 6.58 4.25
CA MET A 436 -6.08 5.75 3.08
C MET A 436 -5.44 6.30 1.79
N ALA A 437 -5.00 7.56 1.80
CA ALA A 437 -4.11 8.08 0.77
C ALA A 437 -2.70 7.47 0.91
N SER A 438 -2.17 6.97 -0.19
CA SER A 438 -0.86 6.32 -0.27
C SER A 438 0.28 7.35 -0.18
N GLY A 439 1.38 6.97 0.47
CA GLY A 439 2.52 7.85 0.68
C GLY A 439 2.47 8.68 1.97
N TYR A 440 1.48 8.45 2.84
CA TYR A 440 1.49 8.89 4.24
C TYR A 440 2.02 7.78 5.16
N PHE A 441 2.07 8.04 6.46
CA PHE A 441 2.55 7.10 7.47
C PHE A 441 1.69 7.15 8.74
N LYS A 442 1.77 6.12 9.58
CA LYS A 442 1.04 6.06 10.86
C LYS A 442 1.67 7.00 11.89
N VAL A 443 0.82 7.74 12.60
CA VAL A 443 1.23 8.60 13.71
C VAL A 443 0.63 8.07 15.00
N TYR A 444 1.47 7.88 16.00
CA TYR A 444 1.09 7.36 17.30
C TYR A 444 1.02 8.47 18.35
N GLY A 445 0.17 8.27 19.36
CA GLY A 445 0.10 9.14 20.53
C GLY A 445 1.40 9.12 21.35
N THR A 446 1.45 10.03 22.33
CA THR A 446 2.50 10.05 23.36
C THR A 446 1.91 9.65 24.71
N GLU A 447 2.66 8.87 25.48
CA GLU A 447 2.27 8.22 26.72
C GLU A 447 1.50 9.14 27.69
N PHE A 448 2.02 10.35 27.94
CA PHE A 448 1.51 11.24 28.98
C PHE A 448 0.89 12.55 28.47
N ASN A 449 0.67 12.72 27.16
CA ASN A 449 0.08 13.94 26.62
C ASN A 449 -1.03 13.73 25.59
N SER A 450 -1.11 12.56 24.96
CA SER A 450 -2.11 12.28 23.91
C SER A 450 -3.34 11.60 24.49
N PHE A 451 -4.12 12.30 25.32
CA PHE A 451 -5.36 11.77 25.90
C PHE A 451 -6.57 11.98 24.98
N TRP A 452 -6.48 11.49 23.76
CA TRP A 452 -7.55 11.57 22.77
C TRP A 452 -8.65 10.52 23.00
N CYS A 453 -9.77 10.58 22.27
CA CYS A 453 -10.76 9.49 22.25
C CYS A 453 -10.12 8.15 21.81
N CYS A 454 -9.33 8.15 20.73
CA CYS A 454 -8.65 6.95 20.23
C CYS A 454 -7.62 6.37 21.19
N THR A 455 -7.07 7.18 22.09
CA THR A 455 -6.23 6.68 23.19
C THR A 455 -7.08 5.88 24.17
N GLY A 456 -8.27 6.38 24.51
CA GLY A 456 -9.22 5.67 25.37
C GLY A 456 -9.70 4.34 24.77
N SER A 457 -10.14 4.34 23.51
CA SER A 457 -10.51 3.08 22.83
C SER A 457 -9.32 2.16 22.60
N GLY A 458 -8.12 2.72 22.39
CA GLY A 458 -6.86 1.98 22.30
C GLY A 458 -6.62 1.14 23.56
N MET A 459 -6.73 1.78 24.73
CA MET A 459 -6.62 1.09 26.03
C MET A 459 -7.53 -0.13 26.14
N GLU A 460 -8.79 0.03 25.71
CA GLU A 460 -9.75 -1.07 25.75
C GLU A 460 -9.58 -2.11 24.63
N ASN A 461 -8.98 -1.75 23.48
CA ASN A 461 -8.77 -2.70 22.39
C ASN A 461 -7.78 -3.80 22.80
N PHE A 462 -6.65 -3.41 23.40
CA PHE A 462 -5.53 -4.31 23.65
C PHE A 462 -5.61 -5.05 24.98
N THR A 463 -6.55 -4.70 25.85
CA THR A 463 -6.85 -5.43 27.10
C THR A 463 -7.94 -6.50 26.93
N LYS A 464 -8.55 -6.62 25.73
CA LYS A 464 -9.62 -7.59 25.44
C LYS A 464 -9.36 -8.46 24.20
N LEU A 465 -8.09 -8.70 23.84
CA LEU A 465 -7.74 -9.41 22.59
C LEU A 465 -8.22 -10.88 22.55
N GLY A 466 -8.50 -11.50 23.71
CA GLY A 466 -9.12 -12.84 23.81
C GLY A 466 -10.63 -12.87 23.53
N ASN A 467 -11.25 -11.70 23.39
CA ASN A 467 -12.68 -11.55 23.14
C ASN A 467 -13.02 -11.99 21.71
N ALA A 468 -14.23 -12.54 21.52
CA ALA A 468 -14.77 -12.94 20.21
C ALA A 468 -14.00 -14.05 19.47
N ILE A 469 -13.10 -14.79 20.15
CA ILE A 469 -12.44 -16.00 19.60
C ILE A 469 -13.38 -17.22 19.62
N TYR A 470 -14.19 -17.32 20.66
CA TYR A 470 -15.11 -18.43 20.89
C TYR A 470 -16.51 -17.93 21.26
N TYR A 471 -17.53 -18.69 20.85
CA TYR A 471 -18.91 -18.52 21.26
C TYR A 471 -19.54 -19.87 21.63
N LYS A 472 -20.68 -19.86 22.33
CA LYS A 472 -21.40 -21.07 22.71
C LYS A 472 -22.92 -20.90 22.60
N ASP A 473 -23.59 -21.99 22.28
CA ASP A 473 -25.03 -22.17 22.52
C ASP A 473 -25.25 -23.49 23.30
N ASP A 474 -26.49 -23.93 23.45
CA ASP A 474 -26.81 -25.18 24.16
C ASP A 474 -26.19 -26.42 23.49
N GLU A 475 -26.01 -26.43 22.17
CA GLU A 475 -25.57 -27.59 21.37
C GLU A 475 -24.08 -27.62 21.03
N LYS A 476 -23.47 -26.45 20.77
CA LYS A 476 -22.15 -26.34 20.15
C LYS A 476 -21.29 -25.23 20.76
N ILE A 477 -19.98 -25.39 20.58
CA ILE A 477 -18.97 -24.33 20.74
C ILE A 477 -18.57 -23.90 19.34
N VAL A 478 -18.61 -22.60 19.07
CA VAL A 478 -18.17 -22.01 17.81
C VAL A 478 -16.77 -21.43 17.99
N VAL A 479 -15.82 -21.88 17.17
CA VAL A 479 -14.52 -21.25 16.98
C VAL A 479 -14.66 -20.24 15.84
N SER A 480 -14.68 -18.96 16.19
CA SER A 480 -14.90 -17.85 15.24
C SER A 480 -13.60 -17.25 14.72
N GLN A 481 -12.54 -17.18 15.54
CA GLN A 481 -11.25 -16.60 15.15
C GLN A 481 -10.13 -17.63 15.26
N TYR A 482 -9.20 -17.58 14.30
CA TYR A 482 -8.06 -18.49 14.21
C TYR A 482 -6.81 -17.84 14.82
N LEU A 483 -6.82 -17.69 16.14
CA LEU A 483 -5.77 -17.06 16.95
C LEU A 483 -5.24 -18.03 18.01
N SER A 484 -3.92 -18.17 18.15
CA SER A 484 -3.34 -19.09 19.13
C SER A 484 -3.85 -18.77 20.54
N SER A 485 -4.55 -19.73 21.15
CA SER A 485 -5.29 -19.52 22.41
C SER A 485 -5.72 -20.84 23.06
N VAL A 486 -6.18 -20.75 24.30
CA VAL A 486 -6.75 -21.87 25.04
C VAL A 486 -8.12 -21.47 25.59
N LEU A 487 -9.16 -22.17 25.19
CA LEU A 487 -10.48 -22.11 25.83
C LEU A 487 -10.58 -23.16 26.93
N THR A 488 -11.09 -22.79 28.10
CA THR A 488 -11.47 -23.74 29.16
C THR A 488 -12.92 -23.52 29.58
N ASP A 489 -13.81 -24.44 29.19
CA ASP A 489 -15.22 -24.45 29.60
C ASP A 489 -15.46 -25.62 30.58
N ASN A 490 -15.63 -25.30 31.85
CA ASN A 490 -15.91 -26.31 32.89
C ASN A 490 -17.38 -26.75 32.89
N GLU A 491 -18.31 -25.95 32.36
CA GLU A 491 -19.73 -26.28 32.26
C GLU A 491 -19.96 -27.33 31.18
N LYS A 492 -19.38 -27.12 29.98
CA LYS A 492 -19.36 -28.11 28.88
C LYS A 492 -18.25 -29.15 29.00
N LYS A 493 -17.43 -29.06 30.05
CA LYS A 493 -16.37 -30.01 30.42
C LYS A 493 -15.29 -30.19 29.35
N VAL A 494 -14.94 -29.13 28.64
CA VAL A 494 -14.05 -29.16 27.48
C VAL A 494 -12.97 -28.09 27.57
N ARG A 495 -11.78 -28.46 27.12
CA ARG A 495 -10.64 -27.57 26.93
C ARG A 495 -10.17 -27.67 25.48
N ILE A 496 -10.06 -26.53 24.80
CA ILE A 496 -9.60 -26.46 23.40
C ILE A 496 -8.32 -25.65 23.39
N THR A 497 -7.22 -26.26 22.93
CA THR A 497 -5.95 -25.55 22.67
C THR A 497 -5.82 -25.35 21.17
N GLN A 498 -5.88 -24.11 20.71
CA GLN A 498 -5.70 -23.72 19.31
C GLN A 498 -4.27 -23.21 19.10
N VAL A 499 -3.60 -23.75 18.08
CA VAL A 499 -2.34 -23.24 17.52
C VAL A 499 -2.61 -22.79 16.10
N ALA A 500 -2.60 -21.49 15.89
CA ALA A 500 -2.90 -20.82 14.63
C ALA A 500 -1.82 -19.78 14.33
N ASN A 501 -1.37 -19.72 13.07
CA ASN A 501 -0.36 -18.78 12.60
C ASN A 501 -0.83 -18.07 11.33
N ILE A 502 -2.10 -17.67 11.25
CA ILE A 502 -2.63 -16.93 10.09
C ILE A 502 -2.00 -15.52 10.08
N PRO A 503 -1.46 -15.03 8.96
CA PRO A 503 -1.46 -15.63 7.61
C PRO A 503 -0.15 -16.37 7.24
N SER A 504 0.81 -16.51 8.16
CA SER A 504 2.07 -17.23 7.93
C SER A 504 1.87 -18.71 7.56
N SER A 505 0.79 -19.33 8.05
CA SER A 505 0.35 -20.67 7.69
C SER A 505 -1.17 -20.69 7.54
N ASP A 506 -1.66 -21.44 6.56
CA ASP A 506 -3.08 -21.75 6.34
C ASP A 506 -3.56 -22.96 7.16
N VAL A 507 -2.70 -23.54 8.00
CA VAL A 507 -3.02 -24.70 8.84
C VAL A 507 -3.22 -24.26 10.29
N VAL A 508 -4.36 -24.66 10.87
CA VAL A 508 -4.67 -24.46 12.29
C VAL A 508 -4.86 -25.81 12.95
N THR A 509 -4.23 -26.00 14.10
CA THR A 509 -4.30 -27.24 14.88
C THR A 509 -5.02 -27.01 16.20
N PHE A 510 -5.93 -27.90 16.54
CA PHE A 510 -6.67 -27.91 17.79
C PHE A 510 -6.40 -29.20 18.55
N THR A 511 -6.04 -29.10 19.81
CA THR A 511 -6.08 -30.24 20.74
C THR A 511 -7.30 -30.10 21.62
N VAL A 512 -8.18 -31.10 21.61
CA VAL A 512 -9.44 -31.10 22.34
C VAL A 512 -9.37 -32.07 23.51
N ASN A 513 -9.58 -31.57 24.73
CA ASN A 513 -9.49 -32.35 25.96
C ASN A 513 -10.75 -32.22 26.81
N THR A 514 -11.01 -33.22 27.64
CA THR A 514 -12.04 -33.16 28.69
C THR A 514 -11.44 -32.54 29.95
N THR A 515 -12.21 -31.74 30.69
CA THR A 515 -11.75 -31.15 31.96
C THR A 515 -12.08 -32.02 33.17
N ASP A 516 -13.02 -32.97 33.03
CA ASP A 516 -13.45 -33.88 34.10
C ASP A 516 -12.89 -35.31 33.97
N GLY A 517 -12.08 -35.57 32.94
CA GLY A 517 -11.47 -36.86 32.67
C GLY A 517 -12.36 -37.86 31.94
N SER A 518 -13.51 -37.45 31.40
CA SER A 518 -14.29 -38.30 30.49
C SER A 518 -13.49 -38.69 29.23
N GLU A 519 -13.87 -39.79 28.57
CA GLU A 519 -13.25 -40.21 27.30
C GLU A 519 -13.80 -39.43 26.09
N GLU A 520 -15.07 -39.02 26.14
CA GLU A 520 -15.77 -38.35 25.04
C GLU A 520 -16.00 -36.86 25.34
N ILE A 521 -15.94 -36.05 24.28
CA ILE A 521 -16.34 -34.64 24.26
C ILE A 521 -17.86 -34.58 24.00
N GLY A 522 -18.62 -34.18 25.01
CA GLY A 522 -20.08 -34.21 24.99
C GLY A 522 -20.76 -33.09 24.20
N THR A 523 -20.00 -32.11 23.69
CA THR A 523 -20.50 -30.96 22.92
C THR A 523 -19.98 -31.00 21.49
N LYS A 524 -20.76 -30.47 20.54
CA LYS A 524 -20.27 -30.26 19.16
C LYS A 524 -19.25 -29.12 19.16
N ILE A 525 -18.30 -29.16 18.22
CA ILE A 525 -17.38 -28.05 17.95
C ILE A 525 -17.57 -27.63 16.49
N ALA A 526 -17.85 -26.34 16.28
CA ALA A 526 -18.11 -25.72 15.00
C ALA A 526 -16.97 -24.76 14.66
N PHE A 527 -16.25 -25.00 13.57
CA PHE A 527 -15.15 -24.17 13.11
C PHE A 527 -15.66 -23.26 11.97
N ARG A 528 -15.67 -21.94 12.15
CA ARG A 528 -16.18 -20.99 11.13
C ARG A 528 -15.43 -21.17 9.81
N LEU A 529 -16.13 -21.25 8.68
CA LEU A 529 -15.49 -21.23 7.36
C LEU A 529 -15.53 -19.79 6.82
N PRO A 530 -14.39 -19.06 6.80
CA PRO A 530 -14.41 -17.65 6.45
C PRO A 530 -14.78 -17.41 4.98
N GLU A 531 -15.38 -16.24 4.70
CA GLU A 531 -15.70 -15.77 3.35
C GLU A 531 -14.50 -15.82 2.37
N TRP A 532 -13.30 -15.53 2.86
CA TRP A 532 -12.11 -15.33 2.02
C TRP A 532 -11.45 -16.62 1.50
N LEU A 533 -11.96 -17.80 1.86
CA LEU A 533 -11.38 -19.09 1.49
C LEU A 533 -11.14 -19.21 -0.03
N ALA A 534 -9.90 -19.50 -0.41
CA ALA A 534 -9.47 -19.63 -1.80
C ALA A 534 -9.94 -20.93 -2.47
N ALA A 535 -10.18 -21.96 -1.66
CA ALA A 535 -10.68 -23.28 -2.03
C ALA A 535 -11.42 -23.89 -0.82
N GLU A 536 -12.07 -25.05 -1.00
CA GLU A 536 -12.70 -25.73 0.13
C GLU A 536 -11.69 -26.01 1.25
N ALA A 537 -12.07 -25.70 2.48
CA ALA A 537 -11.30 -26.10 3.65
C ALA A 537 -11.17 -27.63 3.70
N THR A 538 -10.12 -28.12 4.34
CA THR A 538 -9.98 -29.56 4.62
C THR A 538 -9.78 -29.77 6.11
N LEU A 539 -10.23 -30.91 6.62
CA LEU A 539 -10.17 -31.22 8.04
C LEU A 539 -9.69 -32.66 8.26
N THR A 540 -8.81 -32.85 9.23
CA THR A 540 -8.38 -34.16 9.70
C THR A 540 -8.59 -34.30 11.21
N ILE A 541 -8.83 -35.54 11.65
CA ILE A 541 -8.82 -35.91 13.07
C ILE A 541 -7.73 -36.98 13.24
N ASN A 542 -6.70 -36.70 14.05
CA ASN A 542 -5.54 -37.58 14.24
C ASN A 542 -4.94 -38.04 12.90
N ASP A 543 -4.63 -37.08 12.02
CA ASP A 543 -4.07 -37.24 10.66
C ASP A 543 -4.96 -38.01 9.66
N LYS A 544 -6.22 -38.29 10.00
CA LYS A 544 -7.18 -38.93 9.09
C LYS A 544 -8.17 -37.92 8.56
N ALA A 545 -8.24 -37.77 7.25
CA ALA A 545 -9.24 -36.94 6.60
C ALA A 545 -10.66 -37.36 6.99
N VAL A 546 -11.50 -36.36 7.26
CA VAL A 546 -12.92 -36.56 7.52
C VAL A 546 -13.74 -35.69 6.57
N GLU A 547 -14.96 -36.13 6.29
CA GLU A 547 -15.89 -35.36 5.47
C GLU A 547 -16.41 -34.15 6.26
N LEU A 548 -16.41 -32.98 5.63
CA LEU A 548 -16.91 -31.75 6.24
C LEU A 548 -18.44 -31.76 6.28
N THR A 549 -19.00 -31.72 7.49
CA THR A 549 -20.41 -31.39 7.69
C THR A 549 -20.53 -29.88 7.87
N LYS A 550 -21.12 -29.18 6.89
CA LYS A 550 -21.32 -27.73 6.93
C LYS A 550 -22.68 -27.40 7.55
N GLU A 551 -22.71 -26.59 8.60
CA GLU A 551 -23.92 -26.11 9.28
C GLU A 551 -23.70 -24.65 9.68
N ASP A 552 -24.61 -23.77 9.26
CA ASP A 552 -24.53 -22.32 9.52
C ASP A 552 -23.13 -21.75 9.22
N GLY A 553 -22.59 -22.15 8.06
CA GLY A 553 -21.24 -21.85 7.52
C GLY A 553 -20.04 -22.26 8.37
N CYS A 554 -20.25 -23.05 9.41
CA CYS A 554 -19.19 -23.72 10.15
C CYS A 554 -19.00 -25.16 9.66
N ALA A 555 -17.76 -25.68 9.76
CA ALA A 555 -17.49 -27.11 9.76
C ALA A 555 -17.76 -27.67 11.16
N VAL A 556 -18.75 -28.56 11.30
CA VAL A 556 -19.19 -29.07 12.60
C VAL A 556 -18.70 -30.51 12.83
N LEU A 557 -18.05 -30.73 13.96
CA LEU A 557 -17.63 -32.04 14.44
C LEU A 557 -18.40 -32.43 15.71
N SER A 558 -18.67 -33.73 15.82
CA SER A 558 -19.26 -34.36 17.00
C SER A 558 -18.55 -35.67 17.32
N GLY A 559 -18.67 -36.16 18.55
CA GLY A 559 -18.08 -37.44 18.97
C GLY A 559 -16.55 -37.43 19.06
N LEU A 560 -15.94 -36.25 19.22
CA LEU A 560 -14.51 -36.11 19.52
C LEU A 560 -14.19 -36.78 20.86
N LYS A 561 -12.95 -37.25 21.00
CA LYS A 561 -12.43 -37.89 22.21
C LYS A 561 -11.40 -37.02 22.90
N ASN A 562 -11.21 -37.26 24.19
CA ASN A 562 -10.17 -36.61 24.96
C ASN A 562 -8.78 -36.88 24.33
N GLY A 563 -8.09 -35.80 23.96
CA GLY A 563 -6.78 -35.84 23.32
C GLY A 563 -6.81 -35.92 21.79
N ASP A 564 -7.99 -35.87 21.16
CA ASP A 564 -8.07 -35.78 19.70
C ASP A 564 -7.42 -34.48 19.21
N VAL A 565 -6.65 -34.63 18.13
CA VAL A 565 -6.06 -33.51 17.39
C VAL A 565 -6.86 -33.28 16.13
N VAL A 566 -7.47 -32.10 16.02
CA VAL A 566 -8.19 -31.64 14.84
C VAL A 566 -7.30 -30.66 14.09
N THR A 567 -7.05 -30.91 12.81
CA THR A 567 -6.31 -29.98 11.94
C THR A 567 -7.22 -29.49 10.84
N ILE A 568 -7.33 -28.17 10.69
CA ILE A 568 -8.05 -27.52 9.58
C ILE A 568 -7.06 -26.79 8.68
N THR A 569 -7.21 -26.93 7.37
CA THR A 569 -6.50 -26.13 6.38
C THR A 569 -7.48 -25.15 5.74
N LEU A 570 -7.14 -23.87 5.73
CA LEU A 570 -7.94 -22.74 5.28
C LEU A 570 -7.23 -22.05 4.10
N PRO A 571 -7.36 -22.55 2.86
CA PRO A 571 -6.58 -22.06 1.72
C PRO A 571 -6.71 -20.54 1.53
N MET A 572 -5.57 -19.84 1.44
CA MET A 572 -5.49 -18.39 1.24
C MET A 572 -4.95 -18.04 -0.15
N LYS A 573 -5.47 -16.96 -0.73
CA LYS A 573 -4.96 -16.33 -1.95
C LYS A 573 -5.03 -14.83 -1.85
N ILE A 574 -4.40 -14.13 -2.81
CA ILE A 574 -4.59 -12.70 -2.99
C ILE A 574 -5.93 -12.43 -3.65
N ASN A 575 -6.71 -11.53 -3.06
CA ASN A 575 -7.92 -10.95 -3.64
C ASN A 575 -7.73 -9.43 -3.79
N ALA A 576 -8.18 -8.88 -4.92
CA ALA A 576 -8.16 -7.46 -5.20
C ALA A 576 -9.55 -6.84 -4.95
N TYR A 577 -9.59 -5.66 -4.35
CA TYR A 577 -10.81 -4.94 -4.01
C TYR A 577 -10.70 -3.51 -4.53
N ASN A 578 -11.65 -3.09 -5.37
CA ASN A 578 -11.71 -1.73 -5.87
C ASN A 578 -12.51 -0.81 -4.95
N LEU A 579 -12.32 0.50 -5.11
CA LEU A 579 -13.17 1.51 -4.49
C LEU A 579 -14.41 1.78 -5.37
N PRO A 580 -15.57 2.06 -4.76
CA PRO A 580 -16.84 2.21 -5.48
C PRO A 580 -16.85 3.39 -6.47
N ASP A 581 -16.11 4.46 -6.19
CA ASP A 581 -15.93 5.65 -7.03
C ASP A 581 -14.60 5.66 -7.82
N GLY A 582 -13.81 4.59 -7.73
CA GLY A 582 -12.54 4.41 -8.43
C GLY A 582 -12.46 3.03 -9.10
N GLU A 583 -12.96 2.90 -10.33
CA GLU A 583 -13.05 1.61 -11.06
C GLU A 583 -11.69 0.90 -11.22
N ASN A 584 -10.60 1.68 -11.30
CA ASN A 584 -9.24 1.16 -11.44
C ASN A 584 -8.38 1.33 -10.18
N VAL A 585 -8.97 1.71 -9.04
CA VAL A 585 -8.23 1.92 -7.79
C VAL A 585 -8.36 0.69 -6.91
N TYR A 586 -7.27 -0.07 -6.75
CA TYR A 586 -7.29 -1.37 -6.06
C TYR A 586 -6.43 -1.40 -4.81
N GLY A 587 -6.91 -2.10 -3.79
CA GLY A 587 -6.14 -2.61 -2.66
C GLY A 587 -6.26 -4.13 -2.57
N PHE A 588 -5.36 -4.77 -1.82
CA PHE A 588 -5.23 -6.24 -1.81
C PHE A 588 -5.36 -6.84 -0.41
N LYS A 589 -5.93 -8.04 -0.32
CA LYS A 589 -5.88 -8.90 0.87
C LYS A 589 -5.29 -10.26 0.55
N TYR A 590 -4.48 -10.80 1.46
CA TYR A 590 -4.07 -12.21 1.50
C TYR A 590 -4.85 -12.93 2.61
N GLY A 591 -5.81 -13.77 2.25
CA GLY A 591 -6.78 -14.29 3.23
C GLY A 591 -7.52 -13.12 3.91
N PRO A 592 -7.54 -13.02 5.25
CA PRO A 592 -8.17 -11.90 5.96
C PRO A 592 -7.31 -10.62 6.01
N ILE A 593 -6.05 -10.67 5.58
CA ILE A 593 -5.05 -9.65 5.90
C ILE A 593 -4.87 -8.66 4.75
N VAL A 594 -5.18 -7.39 4.98
CA VAL A 594 -4.88 -6.27 4.07
C VAL A 594 -3.38 -6.15 3.89
N LEU A 595 -2.95 -5.99 2.64
CA LEU A 595 -1.58 -5.70 2.29
C LEU A 595 -1.42 -4.20 2.00
N SER A 596 -0.24 -3.68 2.29
CA SER A 596 0.15 -2.33 1.89
C SER A 596 1.58 -2.33 1.37
N ALA A 597 1.85 -1.50 0.38
CA ALA A 597 3.17 -1.30 -0.19
C ALA A 597 4.04 -0.47 0.76
N LYS A 598 5.32 -0.83 0.85
CA LYS A 598 6.37 -0.04 1.51
C LYS A 598 6.78 1.13 0.61
N LEU A 599 6.79 2.34 1.16
CA LEU A 599 7.10 3.58 0.43
C LEU A 599 8.19 4.43 1.12
N GLY A 600 9.05 3.79 1.92
CA GLY A 600 10.24 4.41 2.50
C GLY A 600 9.96 5.36 3.68
N THR A 601 11.01 6.05 4.15
CA THR A 601 10.97 6.87 5.38
C THR A 601 11.19 8.35 5.13
N THR A 602 11.23 8.77 3.87
CA THR A 602 11.62 10.11 3.46
C THR A 602 10.75 11.20 4.08
N SER A 603 11.37 12.15 4.78
CA SER A 603 10.72 13.35 5.32
C SER A 603 9.43 13.09 6.13
N MET A 604 9.39 12.03 6.94
CA MET A 604 8.24 11.73 7.82
C MET A 604 8.07 12.80 8.91
N LYS A 605 7.31 13.85 8.60
CA LYS A 605 6.99 14.95 9.52
C LYS A 605 5.54 14.87 9.95
N SER A 606 5.28 15.07 11.24
CA SER A 606 3.93 15.17 11.78
C SER A 606 3.50 16.64 11.97
N THR A 607 2.20 16.88 12.01
CA THR A 607 1.55 18.15 12.34
C THR A 607 0.32 17.88 13.20
N THR A 608 -0.39 18.93 13.60
CA THR A 608 -1.63 18.81 14.40
C THR A 608 -2.83 19.36 13.64
N THR A 609 -3.99 18.77 13.88
CA THR A 609 -5.27 19.22 13.32
C THR A 609 -6.39 19.20 14.36
N GLY A 610 -7.52 19.82 14.02
CA GLY A 610 -8.74 19.84 14.85
C GLY A 610 -8.45 20.27 16.29
N VAL A 611 -8.88 19.43 17.24
CA VAL A 611 -8.64 19.60 18.67
C VAL A 611 -7.27 19.07 19.11
N SER A 612 -6.21 19.38 18.37
CA SER A 612 -4.82 18.96 18.65
C SER A 612 -4.59 17.43 18.54
N VAL A 613 -5.14 16.82 17.49
CA VAL A 613 -4.83 15.45 17.08
C VAL A 613 -3.60 15.48 16.16
N THR A 614 -2.64 14.58 16.38
CA THR A 614 -1.42 14.52 15.57
C THR A 614 -1.65 13.69 14.31
N ILE A 615 -1.24 14.21 13.15
CA ILE A 615 -1.41 13.60 11.82
C ILE A 615 -0.11 13.70 11.00
N PRO A 616 0.09 12.86 9.97
CA PRO A 616 1.24 13.02 9.08
C PRO A 616 1.06 14.25 8.18
N ALA A 617 2.10 15.08 8.02
CA ALA A 617 1.98 16.41 7.44
C ALA A 617 1.98 16.45 5.91
N SER A 618 2.64 15.50 5.25
CA SER A 618 2.80 15.50 3.79
C SER A 618 2.75 14.10 3.19
N LYS A 619 2.13 14.02 2.01
CA LYS A 619 2.12 12.85 1.13
C LYS A 619 3.42 12.84 0.33
N ILE A 620 4.13 11.71 0.32
CA ILE A 620 5.33 11.52 -0.51
C ILE A 620 5.32 10.10 -1.06
N ILE A 621 5.49 9.97 -2.37
CA ILE A 621 5.73 8.72 -3.08
C ILE A 621 6.95 8.98 -3.96
N GLU A 622 8.06 8.32 -3.67
CA GLU A 622 9.32 8.57 -4.40
C GLU A 622 9.32 7.84 -5.75
N GLY A 623 9.99 8.43 -6.74
CA GLY A 623 10.13 7.88 -8.10
C GLY A 623 10.86 6.53 -8.18
N GLU A 624 11.42 6.06 -7.07
CA GLU A 624 11.94 4.70 -6.93
C GLU A 624 10.84 3.65 -6.73
N TYR A 625 9.69 4.01 -6.15
CA TYR A 625 8.54 3.12 -5.92
C TYR A 625 7.54 3.20 -7.07
N VAL A 626 7.19 4.41 -7.51
CA VAL A 626 6.22 4.64 -8.59
C VAL A 626 6.75 5.72 -9.51
N THR A 627 6.90 5.43 -10.81
CA THR A 627 7.58 6.31 -11.78
C THR A 627 6.94 7.70 -11.88
N SER A 628 5.62 7.78 -11.73
CA SER A 628 4.83 9.03 -11.76
C SER A 628 4.98 9.89 -10.50
N GLU A 629 5.62 9.38 -9.45
CA GLU A 629 5.59 9.97 -8.10
C GLU A 629 4.16 10.20 -7.58
N SER A 630 3.20 9.44 -8.13
CA SER A 630 1.78 9.48 -7.80
C SER A 630 1.28 8.12 -7.33
N GLU A 631 -0.03 8.00 -7.15
CA GLU A 631 -0.69 6.72 -6.84
C GLU A 631 -1.04 5.92 -8.09
N THR A 632 -0.52 6.30 -9.26
CA THR A 632 -0.82 5.65 -10.53
C THR A 632 0.27 4.64 -10.88
N VAL A 633 -0.13 3.39 -11.07
CA VAL A 633 0.69 2.25 -11.48
C VAL A 633 0.30 1.84 -12.90
N SER A 634 1.27 1.76 -13.81
CA SER A 634 1.03 1.36 -15.20
C SER A 634 1.29 -0.13 -15.36
N VAL A 635 0.32 -0.88 -15.90
CA VAL A 635 0.51 -2.30 -16.22
C VAL A 635 1.26 -2.45 -17.55
N VAL A 636 2.26 -3.32 -17.57
CA VAL A 636 3.24 -3.43 -18.68
C VAL A 636 2.65 -4.06 -19.95
N SER A 637 1.60 -4.87 -19.82
CA SER A 637 0.95 -5.54 -20.94
C SER A 637 -0.47 -5.98 -20.60
N GLY A 638 -1.38 -5.89 -21.57
CA GLY A 638 -2.77 -6.30 -21.41
C GLY A 638 -3.65 -5.25 -20.74
N SER A 639 -4.91 -5.60 -20.50
CA SER A 639 -5.86 -4.72 -19.82
C SER A 639 -5.63 -4.72 -18.30
N VAL A 640 -6.05 -3.65 -17.60
CA VAL A 640 -6.09 -3.62 -16.13
C VAL A 640 -6.96 -4.77 -15.59
N GLU A 641 -8.08 -5.07 -16.27
CA GLU A 641 -8.95 -6.18 -15.91
C GLU A 641 -8.21 -7.53 -15.93
N ASP A 642 -7.46 -7.81 -17.00
CA ASP A 642 -6.66 -9.04 -17.12
C ASP A 642 -5.54 -9.08 -16.08
N PHE A 643 -4.88 -7.95 -15.82
CA PHE A 643 -3.83 -7.85 -14.80
C PHE A 643 -4.37 -8.18 -13.40
N ILE A 644 -5.50 -7.58 -13.03
CA ILE A 644 -6.14 -7.79 -11.72
C ILE A 644 -6.72 -9.21 -11.62
N LYS A 645 -7.30 -9.74 -12.69
CA LYS A 645 -7.78 -11.13 -12.74
C LYS A 645 -6.67 -12.15 -12.45
N ASN A 646 -5.45 -11.86 -12.90
CA ASN A 646 -4.27 -12.69 -12.68
C ASN A 646 -3.38 -12.17 -11.53
N ILE A 647 -3.96 -11.46 -10.54
CA ILE A 647 -3.19 -10.81 -9.48
C ILE A 647 -2.31 -11.76 -8.66
N ASN A 648 -2.68 -13.05 -8.52
CA ASN A 648 -1.85 -14.02 -7.80
C ASN A 648 -0.56 -14.38 -8.55
N ASP A 649 -0.52 -14.16 -9.87
CA ASP A 649 0.70 -14.30 -10.68
C ASP A 649 1.50 -12.99 -10.72
N ASN A 650 0.84 -11.84 -10.49
CA ASN A 650 1.44 -10.51 -10.55
C ASN A 650 1.90 -9.97 -9.18
N LEU A 651 1.34 -10.44 -8.07
CA LEU A 651 1.87 -10.22 -6.71
C LEU A 651 2.59 -11.50 -6.28
N VAL A 652 3.89 -11.54 -6.56
CA VAL A 652 4.73 -12.72 -6.34
C VAL A 652 5.21 -12.75 -4.91
N LYS A 653 4.78 -13.77 -4.14
CA LYS A 653 5.19 -13.96 -2.75
C LYS A 653 6.66 -14.35 -2.67
N ALA A 654 7.43 -13.68 -1.81
CA ALA A 654 8.79 -14.07 -1.48
C ALA A 654 8.81 -15.35 -0.62
N ASP A 655 9.73 -16.27 -0.94
CA ASP A 655 9.86 -17.55 -0.25
C ASP A 655 10.05 -17.38 1.27
N GLY A 656 9.18 -18.04 2.04
CA GLY A 656 9.24 -18.02 3.50
C GLY A 656 8.90 -16.68 4.16
N LYS A 657 8.43 -15.68 3.41
CA LYS A 657 8.09 -14.35 3.93
C LYS A 657 6.64 -13.97 3.60
N LEU A 658 6.05 -13.13 4.45
CA LEU A 658 4.80 -12.43 4.17
C LEU A 658 5.11 -11.11 3.44
N GLU A 659 5.68 -11.25 2.25
CA GLU A 659 6.12 -10.14 1.41
C GLU A 659 5.81 -10.51 -0.04
N TRP A 660 5.23 -9.58 -0.79
CA TRP A 660 4.84 -9.78 -2.19
C TRP A 660 5.39 -8.65 -3.05
N THR A 661 6.11 -8.98 -4.11
CA THR A 661 6.57 -7.99 -5.08
C THR A 661 5.53 -7.86 -6.19
N LEU A 662 5.15 -6.63 -6.51
CA LEU A 662 4.28 -6.34 -7.65
C LEU A 662 5.11 -6.36 -8.94
N GLU A 663 4.85 -7.37 -9.76
CA GLU A 663 5.50 -7.57 -11.05
C GLU A 663 4.59 -7.12 -12.21
N ASN A 664 5.14 -7.10 -13.43
CA ASN A 664 4.43 -6.71 -14.65
C ASN A 664 3.82 -5.28 -14.60
N THR A 665 4.45 -4.38 -13.84
CA THR A 665 4.12 -2.96 -13.77
C THR A 665 5.36 -2.07 -13.96
N ASP A 666 5.15 -0.77 -14.09
CA ASP A 666 6.20 0.27 -14.06
C ASP A 666 6.69 0.62 -12.65
N SER A 667 6.12 -0.02 -11.63
CA SER A 667 6.36 0.27 -10.22
C SER A 667 7.34 -0.74 -9.59
N ASN A 668 7.90 -0.39 -8.43
CA ASN A 668 8.73 -1.25 -7.60
C ASN A 668 8.11 -1.34 -6.21
N LEU A 669 6.90 -1.89 -6.15
CA LEU A 669 6.11 -1.98 -4.93
C LEU A 669 6.27 -3.35 -4.28
N THR A 670 6.67 -3.34 -3.01
CA THR A 670 6.70 -4.52 -2.15
C THR A 670 5.60 -4.40 -1.11
N PHE A 671 4.64 -5.32 -1.16
CA PHE A 671 3.48 -5.38 -0.29
C PHE A 671 3.75 -6.30 0.92
N VAL A 672 3.37 -5.84 2.11
CA VAL A 672 3.45 -6.60 3.37
C VAL A 672 2.13 -6.47 4.15
N PRO A 673 1.85 -7.35 5.13
CA PRO A 673 0.70 -7.20 6.01
C PRO A 673 0.60 -5.79 6.61
N HIS A 674 -0.55 -5.14 6.47
CA HIS A 674 -0.69 -3.73 6.85
C HIS A 674 -0.46 -3.49 8.35
N TYR A 675 -0.87 -4.44 9.20
CA TYR A 675 -0.69 -4.32 10.64
C TYR A 675 0.79 -4.40 11.07
N THR A 676 1.69 -4.91 10.24
CA THR A 676 3.13 -4.95 10.57
C THR A 676 3.86 -3.65 10.19
N GLN A 677 3.26 -2.79 9.37
CA GLN A 677 3.85 -1.50 9.00
C GLN A 677 3.66 -0.45 10.10
N HIS A 678 4.76 0.04 10.69
CA HIS A 678 4.70 1.02 11.77
C HIS A 678 5.83 2.08 11.78
N THR A 679 6.86 1.93 10.94
CA THR A 679 8.05 2.80 10.92
C THR A 679 8.28 3.53 9.59
N GLU A 680 7.43 3.29 8.59
CA GLU A 680 7.61 3.79 7.23
C GLU A 680 6.30 4.32 6.62
N ARG A 681 6.43 4.98 5.46
CA ARG A 681 5.30 5.37 4.61
C ARG A 681 4.73 4.14 3.94
N TYR A 682 3.42 4.16 3.71
CA TYR A 682 2.72 3.03 3.11
C TYR A 682 1.69 3.46 2.07
N GLY A 683 1.31 2.52 1.21
CA GLY A 683 0.16 2.67 0.31
C GLY A 683 -0.71 1.42 0.30
N ILE A 684 -2.02 1.58 0.52
CA ILE A 684 -2.99 0.48 0.41
C ILE A 684 -3.61 0.45 -1.00
N TYR A 685 -3.91 1.65 -1.54
CA TYR A 685 -4.63 1.82 -2.79
C TYR A 685 -3.76 2.48 -3.85
N PHE A 686 -3.81 1.94 -5.07
CA PHE A 686 -3.17 2.50 -6.26
C PHE A 686 -4.15 2.45 -7.43
N GLU A 687 -4.12 3.47 -8.29
CA GLU A 687 -4.82 3.49 -9.56
C GLU A 687 -4.02 2.73 -10.61
N TYR A 688 -4.63 1.76 -11.28
CA TYR A 688 -3.99 0.96 -12.32
C TYR A 688 -4.41 1.45 -13.71
N ILE A 689 -3.45 1.68 -14.60
CA ILE A 689 -3.71 2.08 -15.99
C ILE A 689 -3.04 1.12 -16.98
N SER A 690 -3.70 0.86 -18.11
CA SER A 690 -3.09 0.11 -19.21
C SER A 690 -2.26 1.04 -20.07
N ASP A 691 -0.97 0.77 -20.18
CA ASP A 691 -0.07 1.45 -21.10
C ASP A 691 0.71 0.42 -21.92
N GLU A 692 0.19 0.06 -23.10
CA GLU A 692 0.83 -0.87 -24.04
C GLU A 692 2.19 -0.36 -24.56
N SER A 693 2.60 0.88 -24.23
CA SER A 693 3.91 1.44 -24.59
C SER A 693 4.98 1.33 -23.49
N ALA A 694 4.63 0.81 -22.30
CA ALA A 694 5.47 0.90 -21.10
C ALA A 694 6.58 -0.17 -20.98
N PHE A 695 7.43 -0.34 -22.01
CA PHE A 695 8.80 -0.79 -21.73
C PHE A 695 9.62 0.42 -21.23
N ASN A 696 9.70 0.57 -19.91
CA ASN A 696 10.52 1.60 -19.30
C ASN A 696 12.01 1.19 -19.35
N ALA A 697 12.65 1.48 -20.49
CA ALA A 697 14.07 1.30 -20.74
C ALA A 697 14.95 1.81 -19.59
N ASN A 698 14.61 2.98 -19.03
CA ASN A 698 15.38 3.60 -17.96
C ASN A 698 15.27 2.81 -16.65
N LYS A 699 14.09 2.24 -16.33
CA LYS A 699 13.92 1.35 -15.17
C LYS A 699 14.68 0.04 -15.39
N TYR A 700 14.54 -0.58 -16.55
CA TYR A 700 15.22 -1.83 -16.87
C TYR A 700 16.74 -1.71 -16.71
N VAL A 701 17.33 -0.62 -17.21
CA VAL A 701 18.76 -0.31 -17.03
C VAL A 701 19.07 -0.02 -15.55
N ARG A 702 18.22 0.72 -14.84
CA ARG A 702 18.41 0.99 -13.39
C ARG A 702 18.36 -0.26 -12.53
N ASP A 703 17.41 -1.17 -12.75
CA ASP A 703 17.27 -2.42 -11.97
C ASP A 703 18.52 -3.30 -12.16
N LYS A 704 19.03 -3.35 -13.40
CA LYS A 704 20.29 -4.03 -13.73
C LYS A 704 21.47 -3.41 -12.95
N LEU A 705 21.57 -2.08 -12.87
CA LEU A 705 22.57 -1.38 -12.05
C LEU A 705 22.44 -1.68 -10.55
N ASN A 706 21.22 -1.65 -10.01
CA ASN A 706 20.97 -1.92 -8.59
C ASN A 706 21.26 -3.37 -8.21
N GLY A 707 20.90 -4.31 -9.11
CA GLY A 707 21.20 -5.72 -8.95
C GLY A 707 22.69 -6.00 -8.87
N ILE A 708 23.49 -5.43 -9.79
CA ILE A 708 24.95 -5.57 -9.71
C ILE A 708 25.54 -4.86 -8.49
N PHE A 709 25.03 -3.69 -8.11
CA PHE A 709 25.47 -2.99 -6.91
C PHE A 709 25.28 -3.86 -5.66
N THR A 710 24.11 -4.48 -5.50
CA THR A 710 23.81 -5.37 -4.37
C THR A 710 24.70 -6.61 -4.37
N LYS A 711 24.85 -7.27 -5.53
CA LYS A 711 25.69 -8.47 -5.68
C LYS A 711 27.17 -8.22 -5.41
N SER A 712 27.64 -7.00 -5.68
CA SER A 712 29.05 -6.60 -5.55
C SER A 712 29.38 -5.93 -4.22
N LEU A 713 28.39 -5.60 -3.39
CA LEU A 713 28.58 -4.92 -2.11
C LEU A 713 29.45 -5.76 -1.16
N LEU A 714 30.46 -5.13 -0.59
CA LEU A 714 31.37 -5.72 0.40
C LEU A 714 31.16 -5.15 1.79
N ASP A 715 30.96 -3.84 1.88
CA ASP A 715 30.84 -3.13 3.16
C ASP A 715 30.10 -1.80 3.03
N THR A 716 29.60 -1.30 4.16
CA THR A 716 28.95 0.01 4.24
C THR A 716 29.16 0.66 5.59
N VAL A 717 29.36 1.97 5.59
CA VAL A 717 29.39 2.80 6.81
C VAL A 717 28.63 4.10 6.59
N GLN A 718 27.85 4.51 7.60
CA GLN A 718 27.04 5.72 7.56
C GLN A 718 27.77 6.90 8.24
N PRO A 719 28.15 7.97 7.53
CA PRO A 719 28.79 9.12 8.14
C PRO A 719 27.89 9.85 9.14
N ALA A 720 28.51 10.47 10.15
CA ALA A 720 27.92 11.25 11.23
C ALA A 720 27.15 10.48 12.32
N TYR A 721 26.88 9.19 12.15
CA TYR A 721 26.25 8.36 13.17
C TYR A 721 27.30 7.53 13.94
N GLY A 722 27.65 8.01 15.14
CA GLY A 722 28.69 7.39 15.98
C GLY A 722 28.48 5.89 16.24
N GLN A 723 27.24 5.39 16.29
CA GLN A 723 26.98 3.96 16.46
C GLN A 723 27.53 3.10 15.31
N TYR A 724 27.49 3.58 14.07
CA TYR A 724 27.98 2.86 12.88
C TYR A 724 29.44 3.22 12.57
N GLU A 725 29.89 4.41 12.96
CA GLU A 725 31.26 4.86 12.75
C GLU A 725 32.24 4.24 13.78
N ASP A 726 31.79 4.06 15.03
CA ASP A 726 32.62 3.57 16.14
C ASP A 726 32.39 2.08 16.49
N ASP A 727 31.71 1.33 15.62
CA ASP A 727 31.51 -0.11 15.83
C ASP A 727 32.84 -0.89 15.81
N ALA A 728 32.78 -2.16 16.19
CA ALA A 728 33.95 -3.02 16.30
C ALA A 728 34.73 -3.17 14.98
N LEU A 729 34.06 -3.05 13.83
CA LEU A 729 34.62 -3.17 12.48
C LEU A 729 35.17 -1.84 11.96
N HIS A 730 34.39 -0.76 12.01
CA HIS A 730 34.70 0.49 11.33
C HIS A 730 35.65 1.41 12.09
N GLN A 731 35.57 1.42 13.43
CA GLN A 731 36.49 2.12 14.36
C GLN A 731 37.04 3.44 13.83
N MET A 732 36.14 4.40 13.61
CA MET A 732 36.47 5.67 13.00
C MET A 732 37.66 6.36 13.69
N LYS A 733 38.59 6.87 12.88
CA LYS A 733 39.68 7.74 13.33
C LYS A 733 39.38 9.16 12.89
N ASP A 734 38.98 10.01 13.83
CA ASP A 734 38.72 11.43 13.59
C ASP A 734 39.96 12.29 13.95
N ASN A 735 40.42 13.09 12.99
CA ASN A 735 41.50 14.07 13.17
C ASN A 735 41.02 15.45 12.71
N GLY A 736 39.82 15.85 13.16
CA GLY A 736 39.24 17.17 12.91
C GLY A 736 38.26 17.17 11.75
N SER A 737 37.11 16.54 11.95
CA SER A 737 35.96 16.58 11.03
C SER A 737 34.73 17.23 11.69
N THR A 738 33.74 17.59 10.87
CA THR A 738 32.43 18.08 11.30
C THR A 738 31.37 17.08 10.84
N ALA A 739 30.50 16.67 11.77
CA ALA A 739 29.42 15.73 11.55
C ALA A 739 28.06 16.43 11.73
N VAL A 740 27.12 16.14 10.83
CA VAL A 740 25.73 16.62 10.90
C VAL A 740 24.81 15.40 10.86
N VAL A 741 24.37 14.95 12.04
CA VAL A 741 23.55 13.73 12.22
C VAL A 741 22.25 13.79 11.43
N ALA A 742 21.55 14.94 11.48
CA ALA A 742 20.25 15.13 10.83
C ALA A 742 20.33 15.02 9.29
N GLU A 743 21.50 15.26 8.71
CA GLU A 743 21.72 15.15 7.26
C GLU A 743 22.60 13.94 6.89
N THR A 744 23.08 13.17 7.86
CA THR A 744 24.04 12.06 7.66
C THR A 744 25.28 12.49 6.86
N THR A 745 25.82 13.68 7.17
CA THR A 745 26.99 14.22 6.45
C THR A 745 28.20 14.42 7.33
N ARG A 746 29.39 14.15 6.76
CA ARG A 746 30.67 14.45 7.39
C ARG A 746 31.62 15.16 6.42
N SER A 747 32.26 16.23 6.87
CA SER A 747 33.35 16.91 6.15
C SER A 747 34.60 16.97 7.02
N ALA A 748 35.79 16.92 6.40
CA ALA A 748 37.03 17.20 7.08
C ALA A 748 37.18 18.72 7.23
N ASN A 749 37.50 19.21 8.43
CA ASN A 749 37.81 20.62 8.64
C ASN A 749 39.13 20.99 7.93
N ALA A 750 39.45 22.29 7.87
CA ALA A 750 40.70 22.76 7.28
C ALA A 750 41.93 22.08 7.89
N GLY A 751 42.63 21.27 7.09
CA GLY A 751 43.79 20.47 7.53
C GLY A 751 43.47 19.21 8.33
N GLY A 752 42.18 18.89 8.53
CA GLY A 752 41.71 17.69 9.20
C GLY A 752 41.47 16.51 8.26
N SER A 753 41.07 15.38 8.85
CA SER A 753 40.72 14.16 8.11
C SER A 753 39.85 13.24 8.96
N PHE A 754 39.11 12.34 8.32
CA PHE A 754 38.47 11.20 8.98
C PHE A 754 38.76 9.91 8.21
N THR A 755 38.86 8.79 8.92
CA THR A 755 39.19 7.47 8.33
C THR A 755 38.27 6.39 8.85
N TYR A 756 37.77 5.54 7.97
CA TYR A 756 37.04 4.32 8.31
C TYR A 756 37.86 3.08 7.94
N THR A 757 37.80 2.03 8.75
CA THR A 757 38.29 0.71 8.36
C THR A 757 37.15 -0.03 7.65
N MET A 758 37.34 -0.40 6.38
CA MET A 758 36.30 -1.03 5.55
C MET A 758 36.75 -2.39 5.00
N ILE A 759 35.83 -3.35 4.91
CA ILE A 759 36.05 -4.65 4.27
C ILE A 759 36.30 -4.45 2.78
N ALA A 760 37.35 -5.07 2.26
CA ALA A 760 37.72 -5.02 0.85
C ALA A 760 38.08 -6.42 0.31
N ALA A 761 37.82 -6.62 -0.97
CA ALA A 761 38.13 -7.86 -1.65
C ALA A 761 39.58 -7.87 -2.14
N LYS A 762 40.43 -8.62 -1.42
CA LYS A 762 41.84 -8.75 -1.76
C LYS A 762 42.03 -9.52 -3.08
N GLY A 763 42.93 -9.03 -3.93
CA GLY A 763 43.28 -9.70 -5.18
C GLY A 763 42.45 -9.29 -6.41
N GLU A 764 41.51 -8.36 -6.27
CA GLU A 764 40.71 -7.78 -7.35
C GLU A 764 40.60 -6.26 -7.23
N ASP A 765 40.14 -5.59 -8.29
CA ASP A 765 39.81 -4.16 -8.23
C ASP A 765 38.56 -3.98 -7.35
N ASN A 766 38.55 -2.93 -6.53
CA ASN A 766 37.41 -2.55 -5.69
C ASN A 766 36.96 -1.15 -6.09
N TYR A 767 35.80 -0.72 -5.60
CA TYR A 767 35.29 0.64 -5.79
C TYR A 767 34.74 1.18 -4.48
N ILE A 768 35.03 2.46 -4.22
CA ILE A 768 34.38 3.24 -3.18
C ILE A 768 33.28 4.05 -3.84
N GLN A 769 32.03 3.88 -3.40
CA GLN A 769 30.90 4.67 -3.86
C GLN A 769 30.51 5.69 -2.78
N LEU A 770 30.48 6.96 -3.17
CA LEU A 770 30.18 8.10 -2.29
C LEU A 770 29.00 8.90 -2.83
N THR A 771 28.16 9.41 -1.93
CA THR A 771 27.20 10.46 -2.25
C THR A 771 27.80 11.82 -1.87
N LEU A 772 27.81 12.75 -2.82
CA LEU A 772 28.31 14.12 -2.66
C LEU A 772 27.21 15.13 -2.98
N LYS A 773 27.34 16.35 -2.47
CA LYS A 773 26.38 17.43 -2.70
C LYS A 773 26.84 18.39 -3.78
N ALA A 774 25.94 18.77 -4.70
CA ALA A 774 26.18 19.78 -5.72
C ALA A 774 26.49 21.16 -5.10
N GLU A 775 25.91 21.46 -3.94
CA GLU A 775 26.22 22.69 -3.19
C GLU A 775 27.67 22.76 -2.68
N ASP A 776 28.38 21.62 -2.61
CA ASP A 776 29.82 21.58 -2.30
C ASP A 776 30.70 21.78 -3.55
N ASN A 777 30.11 22.12 -4.70
CA ASN A 777 30.87 22.53 -5.89
C ASN A 777 31.87 23.64 -5.55
N GLY A 778 33.11 23.45 -6.00
CA GLY A 778 34.23 24.31 -5.68
C GLY A 778 35.05 23.88 -4.47
N LYS A 779 34.55 22.98 -3.60
CA LYS A 779 35.35 22.32 -2.56
C LYS A 779 36.15 21.15 -3.15
N THR A 780 37.16 20.69 -2.42
CA THR A 780 37.99 19.54 -2.82
C THR A 780 37.69 18.32 -1.96
N LEU A 781 37.81 17.13 -2.56
CA LEU A 781 37.76 15.86 -1.84
C LEU A 781 38.94 14.99 -2.30
N LYS A 782 39.73 14.54 -1.34
CA LYS A 782 40.83 13.61 -1.53
C LYS A 782 40.56 12.36 -0.70
N VAL A 783 40.56 11.21 -1.37
CA VAL A 783 40.32 9.89 -0.77
C VAL A 783 41.57 9.04 -0.95
N SER A 784 42.03 8.42 0.13
CA SER A 784 43.20 7.53 0.14
C SER A 784 42.86 6.20 0.78
N VAL A 785 43.42 5.13 0.24
CA VAL A 785 43.31 3.77 0.79
C VAL A 785 44.71 3.35 1.25
N GLY A 786 44.91 3.27 2.57
CA GLY A 786 46.25 3.28 3.16
C GLY A 786 47.02 4.54 2.73
N ASP A 787 48.23 4.36 2.18
CA ASP A 787 49.09 5.44 1.69
C ASP A 787 48.84 5.83 0.23
N VAL A 788 47.90 5.18 -0.47
CA VAL A 788 47.64 5.41 -1.89
C VAL A 788 46.45 6.34 -2.07
N VAL A 789 46.66 7.48 -2.73
CA VAL A 789 45.58 8.39 -3.15
C VAL A 789 44.84 7.77 -4.34
N VAL A 790 43.54 7.52 -4.18
CA VAL A 790 42.68 6.91 -5.21
C VAL A 790 41.73 7.91 -5.86
N TYR A 791 41.52 9.06 -5.22
CA TYR A 791 40.71 10.16 -5.73
C TYR A 791 41.21 11.48 -5.16
N SER A 792 41.26 12.53 -5.98
CA SER A 792 41.66 13.87 -5.55
C SER A 792 41.14 14.91 -6.54
N GLU A 793 39.89 15.32 -6.36
CA GLU A 793 39.22 16.22 -7.30
C GLU A 793 38.67 17.47 -6.62
N LYS A 794 38.49 18.52 -7.42
CA LYS A 794 37.67 19.67 -7.07
C LYS A 794 36.28 19.45 -7.67
N LEU A 795 35.25 19.46 -6.82
CA LEU A 795 33.89 19.18 -7.27
C LEU A 795 33.41 20.26 -8.24
N ALA A 796 32.88 19.82 -9.38
CA ALA A 796 32.34 20.66 -10.45
C ALA A 796 31.20 19.91 -11.17
N TYR A 797 30.23 19.42 -10.39
CA TYR A 797 29.08 18.72 -10.92
C TYR A 797 28.13 19.68 -11.67
N GLU A 798 27.85 19.40 -12.94
CA GLU A 798 26.98 20.21 -13.82
C GLU A 798 25.56 19.63 -13.97
N GLY A 799 25.23 18.53 -13.27
CA GLY A 799 23.91 17.93 -13.33
C GLY A 799 22.87 18.64 -12.46
N SER A 800 21.60 18.24 -12.60
CA SER A 800 20.45 18.89 -11.97
C SER A 800 20.13 18.41 -10.55
N LYS A 801 20.80 17.36 -10.05
CA LYS A 801 20.51 16.78 -8.73
C LYS A 801 21.25 17.51 -7.61
N GLU A 802 20.59 17.66 -6.46
CA GLU A 802 21.21 18.22 -5.24
C GLU A 802 22.32 17.32 -4.68
N GLU A 803 22.16 16.00 -4.82
CA GLU A 803 23.13 14.97 -4.48
C GLU A 803 23.44 14.07 -5.69
N TYR A 804 24.70 13.64 -5.80
CA TYR A 804 25.15 12.79 -6.88
C TYR A 804 26.17 11.76 -6.39
N THR A 805 26.18 10.62 -7.07
CA THR A 805 27.03 9.48 -6.71
C THR A 805 28.34 9.52 -7.50
N VAL A 806 29.46 9.31 -6.82
CA VAL A 806 30.78 9.13 -7.43
C VAL A 806 31.28 7.73 -7.12
N ARG A 807 31.74 7.02 -8.15
CA ARG A 807 32.41 5.72 -8.01
C ARG A 807 33.91 5.89 -8.22
N ILE A 808 34.66 5.64 -7.16
CA ILE A 808 36.12 5.79 -7.12
C ILE A 808 36.75 4.42 -7.23
N LYS A 809 37.50 4.19 -8.31
CA LYS A 809 38.26 2.95 -8.48
C LYS A 809 39.35 2.85 -7.42
N VAL A 810 39.39 1.74 -6.71
CA VAL A 810 40.49 1.33 -5.84
C VAL A 810 41.23 0.20 -6.54
N PRO A 811 42.36 0.48 -7.21
CA PRO A 811 43.05 -0.55 -7.98
C PRO A 811 43.48 -1.71 -7.09
N LYS A 812 43.45 -2.93 -7.63
CA LYS A 812 43.92 -4.17 -6.96
C LYS A 812 45.26 -4.01 -6.26
N GLN A 813 46.18 -3.25 -6.87
CA GLN A 813 47.50 -2.98 -6.29
C GLN A 813 47.43 -2.17 -4.99
N ALA A 814 46.55 -1.17 -4.92
CA ALA A 814 46.30 -0.37 -3.73
C ALA A 814 45.63 -1.19 -2.62
N VAL A 815 44.61 -1.98 -2.96
CA VAL A 815 43.96 -2.90 -2.01
C VAL A 815 44.97 -3.90 -1.45
N ASN A 816 45.78 -4.52 -2.30
CA ASN A 816 46.79 -5.48 -1.86
C ASN A 816 47.87 -4.85 -0.96
N ALA A 817 48.27 -3.61 -1.24
CA ALA A 817 49.27 -2.89 -0.45
C ALA A 817 48.73 -2.43 0.91
N ALA A 818 47.44 -2.05 1.00
CA ALA A 818 46.82 -1.51 2.20
C ALA A 818 46.07 -2.56 3.05
N SER A 819 45.73 -3.72 2.48
CA SER A 819 44.89 -4.72 3.16
C SER A 819 45.58 -5.41 4.35
N TYR A 820 44.84 -5.54 5.45
CA TYR A 820 45.23 -6.34 6.61
C TYR A 820 44.03 -7.13 7.15
N GLU A 821 44.29 -8.13 7.99
CA GLU A 821 43.24 -8.97 8.58
C GLU A 821 42.74 -8.35 9.89
N LYS A 822 41.43 -8.22 10.04
CA LYS A 822 40.77 -7.80 11.29
C LYS A 822 39.75 -8.84 11.71
N THR A 823 39.76 -9.22 12.98
CA THR A 823 38.77 -10.15 13.55
C THR A 823 37.71 -9.36 14.31
N VAL A 824 36.45 -9.54 13.92
CA VAL A 824 35.28 -8.95 14.59
C VAL A 824 34.34 -10.09 14.91
N GLU A 825 33.96 -10.22 16.19
CA GLU A 825 33.02 -11.26 16.66
C GLU A 825 33.39 -12.70 16.23
N GLY A 826 34.70 -12.98 16.13
CA GLY A 826 35.21 -14.30 15.74
C GLY A 826 35.31 -14.54 14.23
N THR A 827 34.83 -13.61 13.39
CA THR A 827 34.97 -13.66 11.93
C THR A 827 36.16 -12.83 11.47
N LYS A 828 36.96 -13.39 10.55
CA LYS A 828 38.12 -12.71 9.95
C LYS A 828 37.72 -12.01 8.66
N HIS A 829 38.01 -10.71 8.59
CA HIS A 829 37.76 -9.89 7.42
C HIS A 829 39.08 -9.35 6.85
N ASN A 830 39.18 -9.25 5.53
CA ASN A 830 40.22 -8.43 4.89
C ASN A 830 39.71 -6.99 4.86
N VAL A 831 40.43 -6.08 5.52
CA VAL A 831 40.02 -4.68 5.63
C VAL A 831 41.10 -3.74 5.11
N VAL A 832 40.71 -2.52 4.73
CA VAL A 832 41.59 -1.41 4.36
C VAL A 832 41.14 -0.15 5.11
N ASP A 833 42.09 0.74 5.42
CA ASP A 833 41.76 2.04 5.98
C ASP A 833 41.50 3.05 4.84
N VAL A 834 40.30 3.64 4.80
CA VAL A 834 39.86 4.62 3.81
C VAL A 834 39.78 6.00 4.46
N LYS A 835 40.67 6.90 4.04
CA LYS A 835 40.82 8.26 4.60
C LYS A 835 40.23 9.31 3.67
N PHE A 836 39.49 10.25 4.24
CA PHE A 836 38.87 11.40 3.59
C PHE A 836 39.46 12.71 4.12
N GLU A 837 39.86 13.60 3.22
CA GLU A 837 40.43 14.91 3.53
C GLU A 837 40.27 15.89 2.35
N SER A 838 40.64 17.16 2.55
CA SER A 838 40.71 18.17 1.48
C SER A 838 42.05 18.10 0.73
N ALA A 839 42.06 18.47 -0.55
CA ALA A 839 43.28 18.60 -1.34
C ALA A 839 43.95 19.99 -1.20
N ASP A 840 43.24 21.02 -0.73
CA ASP A 840 43.71 22.41 -0.70
C ASP A 840 43.76 23.06 0.69
N ALA A 841 43.91 22.23 1.75
CA ALA A 841 44.02 22.65 3.15
C ALA A 841 42.85 23.50 3.67
N LYS A 842 41.69 23.40 3.02
CA LYS A 842 40.40 23.96 3.45
C LYS A 842 39.48 22.84 3.92
N GLU A 843 38.23 23.18 4.23
CA GLU A 843 37.21 22.17 4.49
C GLU A 843 37.00 21.30 3.24
N SER A 844 36.87 19.98 3.42
CA SER A 844 36.54 19.08 2.32
C SER A 844 35.08 19.23 1.89
N ALA A 845 34.75 18.71 0.70
CA ALA A 845 33.36 18.39 0.40
C ALA A 845 32.80 17.39 1.43
N ARG A 846 31.49 17.45 1.67
CA ARG A 846 30.81 16.50 2.55
C ARG A 846 30.66 15.16 1.86
N VAL A 847 30.97 14.11 2.61
CA VAL A 847 30.56 12.74 2.31
C VAL A 847 29.21 12.53 2.99
N CYS A 848 28.22 12.15 2.21
CA CYS A 848 26.82 12.13 2.62
C CYS A 848 26.28 10.70 2.61
N THR A 849 25.17 10.50 3.35
CA THR A 849 24.36 9.29 3.39
C THR A 849 25.15 8.04 3.79
N PHE A 850 25.83 7.39 2.84
CA PHE A 850 26.62 6.19 3.07
C PHE A 850 27.90 6.19 2.24
N VAL A 851 28.92 5.51 2.78
CA VAL A 851 30.12 5.10 2.05
C VAL A 851 30.03 3.61 1.81
N TYR A 852 30.11 3.18 0.55
CA TYR A 852 30.06 1.76 0.19
C TYR A 852 31.40 1.31 -0.38
N MET A 853 31.81 0.09 -0.04
CA MET A 853 32.88 -0.64 -0.74
C MET A 853 32.25 -1.74 -1.58
N THR A 854 32.59 -1.83 -2.88
CA THR A 854 32.11 -2.88 -3.79
C THR A 854 33.25 -3.56 -4.53
N LYS A 855 33.02 -4.78 -5.01
CA LYS A 855 33.86 -5.42 -6.04
C LYS A 855 33.74 -4.70 -7.38
N ALA A 856 34.69 -4.94 -8.29
CA ALA A 856 34.58 -4.54 -9.69
C ALA A 856 33.43 -5.28 -10.40
N TYR A 857 32.79 -4.59 -11.34
CA TYR A 857 31.68 -5.13 -12.13
C TYR A 857 32.22 -5.89 -13.35
N GLY A 858 31.47 -6.87 -13.86
CA GLY A 858 31.82 -7.64 -15.05
C GLY A 858 31.78 -6.80 -16.34
N ILE A 859 32.71 -7.07 -17.26
CA ILE A 859 32.87 -6.33 -18.53
C ILE A 859 32.54 -7.18 -19.78
N ASP A 860 31.80 -8.28 -19.64
CA ASP A 860 31.40 -9.13 -20.76
C ASP A 860 30.31 -8.44 -21.60
N THR A 861 30.57 -8.27 -22.90
CA THR A 861 29.67 -7.64 -23.87
C THR A 861 29.26 -8.59 -24.99
N SER A 862 29.40 -9.91 -24.78
CA SER A 862 29.09 -10.90 -25.80
C SER A 862 27.58 -11.02 -26.07
N LEU A 863 27.19 -10.99 -27.35
CA LEU A 863 25.83 -11.24 -27.82
C LEU A 863 25.65 -12.70 -28.26
N LYS A 864 24.57 -13.33 -27.81
CA LYS A 864 24.03 -14.62 -28.28
C LYS A 864 22.64 -14.40 -28.87
N LEU A 865 22.55 -14.38 -30.20
CA LEU A 865 21.30 -14.21 -30.93
C LEU A 865 20.68 -15.58 -31.29
N SER A 866 19.37 -15.72 -31.17
CA SER A 866 18.60 -16.81 -31.80
C SER A 866 17.45 -16.24 -32.64
N ALA A 867 17.07 -16.95 -33.69
CA ALA A 867 16.14 -16.47 -34.71
C ALA A 867 15.00 -17.48 -35.01
N GLY A 868 14.31 -17.96 -33.97
CA GLY A 868 13.18 -18.90 -34.12
C GLY A 868 13.47 -20.09 -35.05
N SER A 869 12.63 -20.25 -36.09
CA SER A 869 12.78 -21.27 -37.15
C SER A 869 13.64 -20.84 -38.34
N SER A 870 14.20 -19.63 -38.35
CA SER A 870 14.98 -19.06 -39.45
C SER A 870 16.44 -19.54 -39.42
N GLU A 871 17.08 -19.64 -40.58
CA GLU A 871 18.50 -20.00 -40.66
C GLU A 871 19.36 -18.82 -40.21
N LEU A 872 20.19 -19.02 -39.17
CA LEU A 872 21.07 -18.01 -38.59
C LEU A 872 22.54 -18.34 -38.89
N SER A 873 23.29 -17.36 -39.38
CA SER A 873 24.75 -17.42 -39.48
C SER A 873 25.39 -16.19 -38.86
N LYS A 874 26.66 -16.32 -38.43
CA LYS A 874 27.43 -15.25 -37.80
C LYS A 874 28.82 -15.15 -38.43
N GLU A 875 29.18 -13.96 -38.86
CA GLU A 875 30.54 -13.61 -39.30
C GLU A 875 30.97 -12.34 -38.55
N ASP A 876 32.03 -12.46 -37.74
CA ASP A 876 32.50 -11.42 -36.82
C ASP A 876 31.39 -10.81 -35.93
N LYS A 877 31.02 -9.55 -36.19
CA LYS A 877 30.00 -8.77 -35.47
C LYS A 877 28.67 -8.68 -36.22
N THR A 878 28.56 -9.40 -37.34
CA THR A 878 27.35 -9.43 -38.18
C THR A 878 26.64 -10.77 -38.05
N TYR A 879 25.35 -10.72 -37.74
CA TYR A 879 24.45 -11.85 -37.82
C TYR A 879 23.61 -11.75 -39.10
N SER A 880 23.49 -12.83 -39.85
CA SER A 880 22.66 -12.90 -41.06
C SER A 880 21.57 -13.95 -40.88
N ILE A 881 20.32 -13.55 -41.10
CA ILE A 881 19.11 -14.35 -40.86
C ILE A 881 18.36 -14.52 -42.17
N LYS A 882 18.13 -15.77 -42.54
CA LYS A 882 17.32 -16.13 -43.70
C LYS A 882 15.97 -16.66 -43.23
N ALA A 883 14.92 -15.87 -43.48
CA ALA A 883 13.53 -16.18 -43.20
C ALA A 883 12.85 -16.83 -44.41
N SER A 884 11.68 -17.45 -44.21
CA SER A 884 10.89 -17.99 -45.32
C SER A 884 10.38 -16.87 -46.24
N GLU A 885 10.12 -17.21 -47.51
CA GLU A 885 9.63 -16.24 -48.51
C GLU A 885 8.29 -15.60 -48.13
N ASP A 886 7.45 -16.32 -47.38
CA ASP A 886 6.14 -15.89 -46.88
C ASP A 886 6.18 -15.28 -45.47
N ALA A 887 7.37 -15.13 -44.87
CA ALA A 887 7.50 -14.57 -43.52
C ALA A 887 6.95 -13.14 -43.48
N THR A 888 5.95 -12.91 -42.62
CA THR A 888 5.45 -11.56 -42.30
C THR A 888 6.15 -10.98 -41.08
N THR A 889 6.74 -11.83 -40.24
CA THR A 889 7.53 -11.44 -39.06
C THR A 889 8.71 -12.38 -38.86
N VAL A 890 9.80 -11.87 -38.27
CA VAL A 890 10.93 -12.68 -37.82
C VAL A 890 11.11 -12.51 -36.32
N GLU A 891 11.14 -13.63 -35.60
CA GLU A 891 11.32 -13.67 -34.15
C GLU A 891 12.81 -13.72 -33.81
N LEU A 892 13.28 -12.75 -33.02
CA LEU A 892 14.65 -12.68 -32.52
C LEU A 892 14.68 -12.79 -31.01
N THR A 893 15.68 -13.43 -30.44
CA THR A 893 15.93 -13.42 -29.00
C THR A 893 17.37 -13.03 -28.73
N PHE A 894 17.57 -11.98 -27.92
CA PHE A 894 18.88 -11.41 -27.62
C PHE A 894 19.35 -11.85 -26.23
N GLY A 895 20.16 -12.91 -26.17
CA GLY A 895 20.90 -13.28 -24.96
C GLY A 895 22.23 -12.57 -24.87
N ILE A 896 22.69 -12.24 -23.66
CA ILE A 896 23.99 -11.59 -23.46
C ILE A 896 24.81 -12.33 -22.39
N GLY A 897 26.14 -12.23 -22.44
CA GLY A 897 27.05 -12.95 -21.52
C GLY A 897 27.03 -12.48 -20.06
N SER A 898 26.39 -11.34 -19.80
CA SER A 898 26.32 -10.70 -18.49
C SER A 898 24.90 -10.62 -17.96
N GLU A 899 24.69 -11.11 -16.73
CA GLU A 899 23.39 -11.10 -16.04
C GLU A 899 22.84 -9.67 -15.84
N TYR A 900 23.73 -8.73 -15.49
CA TYR A 900 23.37 -7.33 -15.20
C TYR A 900 23.74 -6.35 -16.33
N GLY A 901 24.15 -6.87 -17.49
CA GLY A 901 24.24 -6.07 -18.72
C GLY A 901 22.87 -5.85 -19.36
N TYR A 902 22.83 -5.03 -20.42
CA TYR A 902 21.62 -4.83 -21.22
C TYR A 902 21.96 -4.67 -22.70
N VAL A 903 20.96 -4.80 -23.56
CA VAL A 903 21.10 -4.65 -25.01
C VAL A 903 20.16 -3.58 -25.55
N THR A 904 20.64 -2.83 -26.55
CA THR A 904 19.82 -1.92 -27.34
C THR A 904 19.75 -2.38 -28.79
N VAL A 905 18.60 -2.21 -29.44
CA VAL A 905 18.36 -2.43 -30.87
C VAL A 905 17.88 -1.10 -31.47
N ASP A 906 18.56 -0.60 -32.50
CA ASP A 906 18.34 0.70 -33.15
C ASP A 906 18.25 1.87 -32.16
N GLY A 907 19.09 1.81 -31.12
CA GLY A 907 19.15 2.80 -30.04
C GLY A 907 18.10 2.63 -28.95
N MET A 908 17.15 1.69 -29.08
CA MET A 908 16.15 1.39 -28.06
C MET A 908 16.61 0.24 -27.17
N VAL A 909 16.58 0.42 -25.84
CA VAL A 909 16.81 -0.69 -24.90
C VAL A 909 15.72 -1.74 -25.12
N ILE A 910 16.06 -3.02 -25.02
CA ILE A 910 15.11 -4.12 -25.02
C ILE A 910 15.38 -5.07 -23.85
N ARG A 911 14.42 -5.95 -23.53
CA ARG A 911 14.62 -6.99 -22.52
C ARG A 911 15.54 -8.08 -23.05
N ASN A 912 16.52 -8.49 -22.24
CA ASN A 912 17.40 -9.62 -22.55
C ASN A 912 16.56 -10.89 -22.56
N GLU A 913 16.84 -11.80 -23.47
CA GLU A 913 16.21 -13.12 -23.58
C GLU A 913 14.70 -13.12 -23.90
N ASN A 914 14.11 -11.95 -24.13
CA ASN A 914 12.75 -11.83 -24.65
C ASN A 914 12.72 -11.88 -26.18
N THR A 915 11.58 -12.34 -26.71
CA THR A 915 11.31 -12.29 -28.15
C THR A 915 11.10 -10.85 -28.61
N TYR A 916 11.85 -10.47 -29.64
CA TYR A 916 11.76 -9.22 -30.37
C TYR A 916 11.24 -9.54 -31.77
N MET A 917 10.12 -8.93 -32.16
CA MET A 917 9.48 -9.19 -33.45
C MET A 917 9.95 -8.17 -34.47
N VAL A 918 10.51 -8.64 -35.58
CA VAL A 918 10.84 -7.80 -36.73
C VAL A 918 9.72 -7.93 -37.76
N ASP A 919 9.09 -6.81 -38.12
CA ASP A 919 8.07 -6.79 -39.18
C ASP A 919 8.76 -6.91 -40.55
N MET A 920 8.37 -7.94 -41.29
CA MET A 920 8.83 -8.20 -42.66
C MET A 920 7.65 -8.14 -43.64
N SER A 921 6.45 -7.75 -43.22
CA SER A 921 5.22 -7.82 -44.04
C SER A 921 5.29 -6.99 -45.32
N LYS A 922 6.08 -5.92 -45.34
CA LYS A 922 6.20 -4.97 -46.46
C LYS A 922 7.57 -4.95 -47.15
N GLN A 923 8.52 -5.76 -46.68
CA GLN A 923 9.92 -5.70 -47.13
C GLN A 923 10.56 -7.07 -47.19
N ASN A 924 11.51 -7.25 -48.09
CA ASN A 924 12.28 -8.50 -48.25
C ASN A 924 13.60 -8.49 -47.48
N PHE A 925 14.04 -7.31 -47.05
CA PHE A 925 15.28 -7.09 -46.32
C PHE A 925 15.06 -6.14 -45.13
N GLU A 926 15.79 -6.37 -44.04
CA GLU A 926 15.85 -5.49 -42.87
C GLU A 926 17.25 -5.55 -42.23
N SER A 927 17.69 -4.47 -41.59
CA SER A 927 18.99 -4.40 -40.90
C SER A 927 18.87 -3.65 -39.57
N LEU A 928 19.22 -4.32 -38.48
CA LEU A 928 19.18 -3.76 -37.11
C LEU A 928 20.59 -3.46 -36.58
N GLU A 929 20.75 -2.32 -35.91
CA GLU A 929 21.94 -1.96 -35.13
C GLU A 929 21.80 -2.43 -33.67
N VAL A 930 22.69 -3.28 -33.18
CA VAL A 930 22.57 -3.89 -31.85
C VAL A 930 23.77 -3.57 -30.99
N ARG A 931 23.58 -3.01 -29.80
CA ARG A 931 24.66 -2.70 -28.85
C ARG A 931 24.44 -3.43 -27.53
N VAL A 932 25.46 -4.16 -27.07
CA VAL A 932 25.45 -4.84 -25.78
C VAL A 932 26.32 -4.10 -24.78
N TYR A 933 25.73 -3.67 -23.66
CA TYR A 933 26.38 -3.06 -22.51
C TYR A 933 26.70 -4.11 -21.43
N ALA A 934 27.87 -4.02 -20.81
CA ALA A 934 28.27 -4.85 -19.68
C ALA A 934 27.67 -4.37 -18.35
N GLU A 935 28.04 -5.00 -17.22
CA GLU A 935 27.47 -4.69 -15.89
C GLU A 935 27.84 -3.30 -15.36
N ASP A 936 28.91 -2.70 -15.87
CA ASP A 936 29.29 -1.31 -15.57
C ASP A 936 28.45 -0.27 -16.31
N HIS A 937 27.67 -0.69 -17.32
CA HIS A 937 26.81 0.14 -18.17
C HIS A 937 27.59 1.24 -18.92
N GLU A 938 28.91 1.10 -18.98
CA GLU A 938 29.85 2.00 -19.67
C GLU A 938 30.57 1.25 -20.80
N THR A 939 30.95 0.00 -20.56
CA THR A 939 31.63 -0.86 -21.53
C THR A 939 30.59 -1.48 -22.47
N PHE A 940 30.78 -1.35 -23.80
CA PHE A 940 29.84 -1.89 -24.80
C PHE A 940 30.52 -2.45 -26.06
N THR A 941 29.79 -3.31 -26.79
CA THR A 941 30.14 -3.80 -28.14
C THR A 941 28.96 -3.67 -29.09
N ASP A 942 29.21 -3.13 -30.29
CA ASP A 942 28.24 -3.03 -31.40
C ASP A 942 28.25 -4.27 -32.31
N TYR A 943 27.07 -4.64 -32.79
CA TYR A 943 26.74 -5.74 -33.68
C TYR A 943 25.73 -5.26 -34.76
N THR A 944 25.67 -5.98 -35.88
CA THR A 944 24.67 -5.75 -36.94
C THR A 944 23.87 -7.03 -37.16
N VAL A 945 22.55 -6.94 -37.30
CA VAL A 945 21.68 -8.08 -37.64
C VAL A 945 21.01 -7.81 -38.97
N LYS A 946 21.32 -8.61 -39.98
CA LYS A 946 20.73 -8.53 -41.33
C LYS A 946 19.71 -9.64 -41.51
N ILE A 947 18.55 -9.31 -42.05
CA ILE A 947 17.43 -10.23 -42.25
C ILE A 947 17.03 -10.21 -43.72
N SER A 948 16.81 -11.37 -44.33
CA SER A 948 16.35 -11.51 -45.71
C SER A 948 15.33 -12.63 -45.86
N LYS A 949 14.33 -12.45 -46.73
CA LYS A 949 13.41 -13.53 -47.15
C LYS A 949 13.99 -14.37 -48.29
N GLY A 950 13.99 -15.70 -48.18
CA GLY A 950 14.39 -16.58 -49.29
C GLY A 950 15.81 -16.35 -49.84
N ASP A 951 16.08 -16.81 -51.07
CA ASP A 951 17.37 -16.63 -51.79
C ASP A 951 17.42 -15.36 -52.68
N ASN A 952 16.38 -14.52 -52.59
CA ASN A 952 16.24 -13.19 -53.20
C ASN A 952 16.85 -13.00 -54.61
N VAL A 953 16.20 -13.61 -55.60
CA VAL A 953 16.14 -13.05 -56.96
C VAL A 953 14.66 -12.82 -57.27
N VAL A 954 14.14 -11.63 -56.95
CA VAL A 954 12.78 -11.25 -57.37
C VAL A 954 12.87 -10.88 -58.85
N GLU A 955 12.42 -11.75 -59.75
CA GLU A 955 12.16 -11.34 -61.13
C GLU A 955 11.02 -10.31 -61.11
N ARG A 956 11.34 -9.07 -61.47
CA ARG A 956 10.44 -7.92 -61.38
C ARG A 956 10.01 -7.49 -62.78
N GLU A 957 8.71 -7.51 -63.05
CA GLU A 957 8.14 -7.05 -64.33
C GLU A 957 8.16 -5.52 -64.48
N ASP A 958 8.37 -4.80 -63.37
CA ASP A 958 8.39 -3.35 -63.24
C ASP A 958 9.80 -2.74 -63.26
N VAL A 959 10.82 -3.52 -63.68
CA VAL A 959 12.23 -3.11 -63.72
C VAL A 959 12.78 -3.00 -65.14
N ASP A 960 13.51 -1.92 -65.41
CA ASP A 960 14.34 -1.78 -66.61
C ASP A 960 15.77 -2.24 -66.31
N ASN A 961 16.17 -3.36 -66.92
CA ASN A 961 17.50 -3.96 -66.72
C ASN A 961 18.67 -3.11 -67.23
N THR A 962 18.39 -2.00 -67.93
CA THR A 962 19.41 -1.00 -68.32
C THR A 962 19.60 0.10 -67.28
N LEU A 963 18.70 0.19 -66.30
CA LEU A 963 18.75 1.17 -65.21
C LEU A 963 19.25 0.50 -63.92
N ALA A 964 20.25 1.11 -63.28
CA ALA A 964 20.65 0.78 -61.93
C ALA A 964 19.67 1.38 -60.91
N TYR A 965 19.32 2.66 -61.09
CA TYR A 965 18.35 3.38 -60.26
C TYR A 965 17.45 4.28 -61.10
N PHE A 966 16.16 4.34 -60.75
CA PHE A 966 15.24 5.39 -61.20
C PHE A 966 14.65 6.10 -59.99
N VAL A 967 14.89 7.41 -59.87
CA VAL A 967 14.43 8.25 -58.76
C VAL A 967 13.45 9.30 -59.27
N ASN A 968 12.19 9.28 -58.82
CA ASN A 968 11.21 10.34 -58.98
C ASN A 968 11.29 11.27 -57.77
N CYS A 969 12.15 12.29 -57.82
CA CYS A 969 12.55 13.06 -56.65
C CYS A 969 11.38 13.87 -56.02
N GLY A 970 10.24 13.99 -56.71
CA GLY A 970 9.06 14.70 -56.22
C GLY A 970 7.83 13.83 -56.00
N ASP A 971 8.00 12.50 -55.90
CA ASP A 971 6.85 11.59 -55.86
C ASP A 971 5.94 11.80 -54.66
N TYR A 972 4.64 11.61 -54.87
CA TYR A 972 3.62 11.80 -53.84
C TYR A 972 3.33 10.48 -53.09
N ASP A 973 3.57 9.34 -53.74
CA ASP A 973 3.66 8.02 -53.14
C ASP A 973 4.88 7.26 -53.72
N VAL A 974 5.90 7.00 -52.90
CA VAL A 974 7.14 6.40 -53.42
C VAL A 974 7.01 4.91 -53.81
N THR A 975 5.86 4.30 -53.55
CA THR A 975 5.61 2.88 -53.83
C THR A 975 4.97 2.64 -55.19
N THR A 976 4.54 3.70 -55.89
CA THR A 976 3.90 3.63 -57.19
C THR A 976 4.80 4.21 -58.28
N LEU A 977 4.52 3.89 -59.54
CA LEU A 977 5.24 4.42 -60.70
C LEU A 977 4.28 5.22 -61.58
N SER A 978 4.70 6.41 -62.01
CA SER A 978 4.00 7.14 -63.06
C SER A 978 3.95 6.33 -64.35
N LYS A 979 2.88 6.53 -65.13
CA LYS A 979 2.63 5.76 -66.35
C LYS A 979 3.81 5.79 -67.33
N GLY A 980 4.41 4.62 -67.55
CA GLY A 980 5.51 4.42 -68.51
C GLY A 980 6.91 4.44 -67.88
N ASP A 981 7.00 4.63 -66.57
CA ASP A 981 8.25 4.50 -65.82
C ASP A 981 8.45 3.07 -65.31
N MET A 982 9.71 2.73 -65.07
CA MET A 982 10.16 1.44 -64.53
C MET A 982 11.28 1.70 -63.53
N PHE A 983 11.38 0.86 -62.51
CA PHE A 983 12.44 0.91 -61.52
C PHE A 983 13.79 0.49 -62.11
N GLY A 984 14.87 0.89 -61.44
CA GLY A 984 16.17 0.29 -61.69
C GLY A 984 16.30 -1.06 -60.98
N ILE A 985 17.30 -1.85 -61.38
CA ILE A 985 17.55 -3.17 -60.77
C ILE A 985 17.90 -3.10 -59.28
N TYR A 986 18.28 -1.93 -58.76
CA TYR A 986 18.70 -1.74 -57.38
C TYR A 986 17.75 -0.89 -56.52
N ASN A 987 16.58 -0.48 -57.02
CA ASN A 987 15.58 0.16 -56.16
C ASN A 987 14.15 -0.35 -56.34
N GLY A 988 13.40 -0.42 -55.25
CA GLY A 988 11.99 -0.80 -55.20
C GLY A 988 11.04 0.33 -54.90
N VAL A 989 11.54 1.51 -54.55
CA VAL A 989 10.77 2.73 -54.32
C VAL A 989 11.31 3.88 -55.17
N THR A 990 10.48 4.87 -55.50
CA THR A 990 10.85 5.93 -56.45
C THR A 990 11.58 7.09 -55.80
N ASP A 991 11.54 7.24 -54.47
CA ASP A 991 12.40 8.15 -53.69
C ASP A 991 12.57 7.59 -52.27
N ALA A 992 13.67 7.92 -51.60
CA ALA A 992 13.98 7.40 -50.25
C ALA A 992 14.95 8.31 -49.49
N ILE A 993 14.88 8.32 -48.16
CA ILE A 993 15.98 8.78 -47.30
C ILE A 993 17.10 7.73 -47.38
N TYR A 994 18.36 8.16 -47.35
CA TYR A 994 19.51 7.26 -47.48
C TYR A 994 19.46 6.08 -46.49
N GLY A 995 19.14 4.90 -46.98
CA GLY A 995 18.83 3.71 -46.20
C GLY A 995 18.77 2.46 -47.07
N VAL A 996 18.57 1.29 -46.46
CA VAL A 996 18.43 0.03 -47.19
C VAL A 996 17.10 0.04 -47.95
N ASP A 997 17.15 -0.25 -49.24
CA ASP A 997 15.94 -0.38 -50.05
C ASP A 997 15.13 -1.61 -49.58
N PRO A 998 13.83 -1.44 -49.29
CA PRO A 998 13.02 -2.51 -48.69
C PRO A 998 12.78 -3.70 -49.63
N ILE A 999 13.04 -3.55 -50.94
CA ILE A 999 12.81 -4.58 -51.94
C ILE A 999 14.13 -5.21 -52.41
N THR A 1000 15.15 -4.38 -52.69
CA THR A 1000 16.40 -4.83 -53.32
C THR A 1000 17.54 -5.07 -52.33
N GLY A 1001 17.45 -4.49 -51.13
CA GLY A 1001 18.50 -4.57 -50.11
C GLY A 1001 19.72 -3.67 -50.35
N TYR A 1002 19.72 -2.88 -51.43
CA TYR A 1002 20.79 -1.90 -51.72
C TYR A 1002 20.57 -0.60 -50.98
N LYS A 1003 21.65 0.03 -50.50
CA LYS A 1003 21.56 1.29 -49.77
C LYS A 1003 21.55 2.50 -50.71
N TRP A 1004 20.47 3.29 -50.71
CA TRP A 1004 20.41 4.50 -51.53
C TRP A 1004 19.43 5.54 -50.98
N GLY A 1005 19.47 6.77 -51.51
CA GLY A 1005 18.49 7.82 -51.20
C GLY A 1005 19.10 9.21 -51.00
N ILE A 1006 18.26 10.17 -50.59
CA ILE A 1006 18.68 11.53 -50.21
C ILE A 1006 19.40 11.49 -48.85
N ILE A 1007 20.57 12.13 -48.78
CA ILE A 1007 21.31 12.36 -47.53
C ILE A 1007 20.88 13.72 -46.98
N ASP A 1008 20.10 13.68 -45.91
CA ASP A 1008 19.72 14.85 -45.12
C ASP A 1008 19.37 14.42 -43.68
N THR A 1009 19.27 15.38 -42.75
CA THR A 1009 18.80 15.08 -41.38
C THR A 1009 17.29 14.92 -41.35
N VAL A 1010 16.82 14.05 -40.46
CA VAL A 1010 15.39 13.80 -40.21
C VAL A 1010 15.17 13.90 -38.71
N SER A 1011 14.43 14.92 -38.28
CA SER A 1011 14.04 15.12 -36.88
C SER A 1011 12.58 14.75 -36.67
N GLU A 1012 12.22 14.32 -35.45
CA GLU A 1012 10.84 14.13 -35.03
C GLU A 1012 10.48 15.14 -33.92
N PRO A 1013 9.63 16.16 -34.19
CA PRO A 1013 9.02 16.50 -35.48
C PRO A 1013 10.00 17.21 -36.45
N LEU A 1014 9.73 17.15 -37.76
CA LEU A 1014 10.55 17.81 -38.78
C LEU A 1014 10.66 19.32 -38.55
N LYS A 1015 11.86 19.89 -38.80
CA LYS A 1015 12.13 21.33 -38.62
C LYS A 1015 11.15 22.25 -39.35
N ASN A 1016 10.67 21.84 -40.52
CA ASN A 1016 9.78 22.64 -41.37
C ASN A 1016 8.29 22.34 -41.19
N GLY A 1017 7.93 21.55 -40.16
CA GLY A 1017 6.56 21.16 -39.87
C GLY A 1017 6.07 20.03 -40.78
N SER A 1018 4.77 20.04 -41.12
CA SER A 1018 4.12 19.02 -41.95
C SER A 1018 3.78 19.55 -43.35
N ALA A 1019 3.71 18.66 -44.33
CA ALA A 1019 3.27 19.00 -45.68
C ALA A 1019 1.83 19.52 -45.71
N SER A 1020 1.52 20.39 -46.69
CA SER A 1020 0.21 21.06 -46.80
C SER A 1020 -0.76 20.43 -47.80
N ASN A 1021 -0.31 19.45 -48.59
CA ASN A 1021 -1.12 18.77 -49.60
C ASN A 1021 -1.52 17.37 -49.12
N ALA A 1022 -2.83 17.16 -48.95
CA ALA A 1022 -3.41 15.89 -48.52
C ALA A 1022 -3.29 14.74 -49.55
N GLY A 1023 -2.90 15.05 -50.79
CA GLY A 1023 -2.65 14.04 -51.84
C GLY A 1023 -1.27 13.36 -51.76
N MET A 1024 -0.41 13.76 -50.82
CA MET A 1024 0.91 13.16 -50.59
C MET A 1024 0.79 12.11 -49.47
N THR A 1025 0.74 10.83 -49.84
CA THR A 1025 0.50 9.71 -48.92
C THR A 1025 1.79 9.13 -48.35
N ASN A 1026 2.81 8.93 -49.18
CA ASN A 1026 4.10 8.33 -48.79
C ASN A 1026 5.30 9.14 -49.32
N ALA A 1027 5.14 10.45 -49.54
CA ALA A 1027 6.21 11.31 -50.05
C ALA A 1027 7.36 11.45 -49.05
N VAL A 1028 8.59 11.58 -49.56
CA VAL A 1028 9.80 11.69 -48.74
C VAL A 1028 10.07 13.15 -48.34
N PHE A 1029 9.98 13.44 -47.04
CA PHE A 1029 10.31 14.73 -46.44
C PHE A 1029 11.49 14.62 -45.49
N THR A 1030 12.41 15.58 -45.57
CA THR A 1030 13.54 15.70 -44.65
C THR A 1030 13.52 17.05 -43.95
N ASP A 1031 14.46 17.31 -43.04
CA ASP A 1031 14.54 18.60 -42.38
C ASP A 1031 14.74 19.75 -43.38
N ASN A 1032 15.44 19.53 -44.49
CA ASN A 1032 15.85 20.60 -45.41
C ASN A 1032 15.44 20.40 -46.88
N THR A 1033 14.81 19.28 -47.26
CA THR A 1033 14.42 19.00 -48.66
C THR A 1033 13.05 18.31 -48.76
N TRP A 1034 12.15 18.87 -49.56
CA TRP A 1034 10.74 18.44 -49.62
C TRP A 1034 10.32 18.18 -51.06
N ALA A 1035 9.40 17.24 -51.27
CA ALA A 1035 8.65 17.16 -52.52
C ALA A 1035 7.73 18.38 -52.68
N PHE A 1036 7.49 18.82 -53.93
CA PHE A 1036 6.76 20.05 -54.26
C PHE A 1036 5.31 20.00 -53.79
N GLU A 1037 5.05 20.48 -52.57
CA GLU A 1037 3.81 20.30 -51.83
C GLU A 1037 2.75 21.37 -52.11
N THR A 1038 3.08 22.45 -52.81
CA THR A 1038 2.16 23.60 -52.97
C THR A 1038 1.40 23.59 -54.30
N ASN A 1039 1.63 22.62 -55.18
CA ASN A 1039 0.88 22.47 -56.43
C ASN A 1039 -0.34 21.56 -56.25
N MET A 1040 -1.46 22.15 -55.88
CA MET A 1040 -2.73 21.45 -55.62
C MET A 1040 -3.36 20.76 -56.85
N ALA A 1041 -2.79 20.95 -58.05
CA ALA A 1041 -3.25 20.30 -59.27
C ALA A 1041 -2.55 18.94 -59.54
N LEU A 1042 -1.52 18.60 -58.75
CA LEU A 1042 -0.81 17.33 -58.84
C LEU A 1042 -1.35 16.33 -57.82
N ASN A 1043 -1.29 15.06 -58.21
CA ASN A 1043 -1.68 13.89 -57.45
C ASN A 1043 -0.68 12.74 -57.71
N ASP A 1044 -0.78 11.66 -56.95
CA ASP A 1044 0.03 10.46 -57.18
C ASP A 1044 -0.05 9.98 -58.65
N GLU A 1045 1.04 9.38 -59.13
CA GLU A 1045 1.26 8.96 -60.53
C GLU A 1045 1.26 10.10 -61.59
N SER A 1046 1.31 11.37 -61.16
CA SER A 1046 1.51 12.51 -62.08
C SER A 1046 2.79 12.32 -62.92
N GLU A 1047 2.82 12.90 -64.12
CA GLU A 1047 4.02 12.82 -64.97
C GLU A 1047 5.25 13.33 -64.20
N LYS A 1048 6.34 12.55 -64.15
CA LYS A 1048 7.57 12.82 -63.39
C LYS A 1048 8.29 14.13 -63.72
N THR A 1049 7.87 14.81 -64.80
CA THR A 1049 8.37 16.14 -65.21
C THR A 1049 7.55 17.28 -64.62
N LEU A 1050 6.41 16.98 -64.00
CA LEU A 1050 5.53 17.94 -63.34
C LEU A 1050 5.73 17.98 -61.82
N THR A 1051 6.29 16.91 -61.24
CA THR A 1051 6.69 16.80 -59.84
C THR A 1051 8.16 17.16 -59.65
N ASN A 1052 8.57 17.56 -58.44
CA ASN A 1052 9.99 17.75 -58.11
C ASN A 1052 10.30 17.75 -56.60
N ARG A 1053 11.52 17.39 -56.23
CA ARG A 1053 12.16 17.75 -54.95
C ARG A 1053 12.62 19.18 -55.02
N TYR A 1054 12.55 19.90 -53.92
CA TYR A 1054 13.19 21.19 -53.81
C TYR A 1054 13.83 21.42 -52.46
N THR A 1055 14.81 22.33 -52.47
CA THR A 1055 15.51 22.79 -51.27
C THR A 1055 14.54 23.62 -50.40
N LYS A 1056 13.97 23.05 -49.32
CA LYS A 1056 12.97 23.72 -48.49
C LYS A 1056 13.65 24.63 -47.46
N ASN A 1057 13.35 25.92 -47.49
CA ASN A 1057 13.81 26.93 -46.52
C ASN A 1057 15.34 26.97 -46.25
N GLN A 1058 16.16 26.36 -47.13
CA GLN A 1058 17.61 26.31 -46.94
C GLN A 1058 18.22 27.72 -46.94
N PHE A 1059 17.86 28.59 -47.89
CA PHE A 1059 18.37 29.96 -47.95
C PHE A 1059 17.97 30.78 -46.73
N GLU A 1060 16.71 30.68 -46.34
CA GLU A 1060 16.10 31.36 -45.20
C GLU A 1060 16.77 30.96 -43.87
N SER A 1061 17.29 29.73 -43.81
CA SER A 1061 18.00 29.17 -42.65
C SER A 1061 19.52 29.35 -42.72
N GLY A 1062 20.04 30.10 -43.72
CA GLY A 1062 21.48 30.30 -43.92
C GLY A 1062 22.25 29.08 -44.42
N ILE A 1063 21.54 28.06 -44.92
CA ILE A 1063 22.09 26.82 -45.48
C ILE A 1063 22.31 27.01 -46.99
N ALA A 1064 23.48 26.62 -47.48
CA ALA A 1064 23.78 26.65 -48.91
C ALA A 1064 22.86 25.67 -49.68
N ARG A 1065 22.23 26.13 -50.77
CA ARG A 1065 21.28 25.36 -51.59
C ARG A 1065 21.94 24.08 -52.12
N ASN A 1066 21.54 22.92 -51.60
CA ASN A 1066 22.04 21.63 -52.06
C ASN A 1066 21.01 20.49 -51.94
N LEU A 1067 21.14 19.50 -52.83
CA LEU A 1067 20.50 18.18 -52.77
C LEU A 1067 21.60 17.13 -52.92
N ASN A 1068 21.75 16.23 -51.93
CA ASN A 1068 22.77 15.19 -51.95
C ASN A 1068 22.11 13.81 -52.02
N TYR A 1069 22.36 13.06 -53.08
CA TYR A 1069 21.91 11.68 -53.21
C TYR A 1069 23.09 10.73 -53.16
N SER A 1070 22.85 9.52 -52.68
CA SER A 1070 23.86 8.49 -52.59
C SER A 1070 23.28 7.14 -52.99
N PHE A 1071 24.07 6.34 -53.71
CA PHE A 1071 23.64 5.08 -54.31
C PHE A 1071 24.72 4.00 -54.12
N GLU A 1072 24.36 2.87 -53.52
CA GLU A 1072 25.19 1.67 -53.53
C GLU A 1072 25.17 1.05 -54.94
N LEU A 1073 26.34 0.91 -55.56
CA LEU A 1073 26.50 0.48 -56.93
C LEU A 1073 27.76 -0.38 -57.09
N PRO A 1074 27.74 -1.45 -57.89
CA PRO A 1074 28.98 -2.11 -58.28
C PRO A 1074 29.94 -1.14 -58.98
N ASN A 1075 31.25 -1.38 -58.85
CA ASN A 1075 32.26 -0.60 -59.57
C ASN A 1075 32.05 -0.71 -61.09
N GLY A 1076 32.03 0.42 -61.79
CA GLY A 1076 31.70 0.47 -63.21
C GLY A 1076 31.51 1.89 -63.74
N GLU A 1077 31.20 2.00 -65.03
CA GLU A 1077 30.79 3.26 -65.66
C GLU A 1077 29.26 3.34 -65.74
N TYR A 1078 28.71 4.50 -65.41
CA TYR A 1078 27.27 4.75 -65.41
C TYR A 1078 26.97 6.07 -66.13
N GLU A 1079 25.80 6.17 -66.78
CA GLU A 1079 25.26 7.45 -67.23
C GLU A 1079 24.26 7.97 -66.21
N VAL A 1080 24.52 9.13 -65.62
CA VAL A 1080 23.56 9.80 -64.74
C VAL A 1080 22.80 10.82 -65.56
N ILE A 1081 21.48 10.63 -65.69
CA ILE A 1081 20.55 11.54 -66.35
C ILE A 1081 19.72 12.23 -65.29
N LEU A 1082 19.67 13.56 -65.33
CA LEU A 1082 18.86 14.37 -64.41
C LEU A 1082 17.91 15.26 -65.21
N TYR A 1083 16.77 15.57 -64.60
CA TYR A 1083 15.81 16.52 -65.16
C TYR A 1083 15.45 17.56 -64.11
N PHE A 1084 15.76 18.82 -64.40
CA PHE A 1084 15.46 19.95 -63.53
C PHE A 1084 14.24 20.70 -64.07
N VAL A 1085 13.42 21.24 -63.18
CA VAL A 1085 12.26 22.05 -63.54
C VAL A 1085 12.39 23.46 -62.96
N ASN A 1086 11.60 24.40 -63.48
CA ASN A 1086 11.58 25.77 -62.98
C ASN A 1086 10.17 26.29 -62.67
N PRO A 1087 9.45 25.66 -61.72
CA PRO A 1087 8.03 25.95 -61.47
C PRO A 1087 7.78 27.37 -60.96
N TRP A 1088 8.76 27.97 -60.28
CA TRP A 1088 8.66 29.30 -59.66
C TRP A 1088 9.51 30.37 -60.32
N ASN A 1089 10.05 30.09 -61.51
CA ASN A 1089 10.99 30.97 -62.21
C ASN A 1089 12.25 31.36 -61.39
N CYS A 1090 12.65 30.52 -60.43
CA CYS A 1090 13.76 30.71 -59.52
C CYS A 1090 14.72 29.51 -59.43
N SER A 1091 14.72 28.63 -60.44
CA SER A 1091 15.58 27.45 -60.58
C SER A 1091 16.30 27.54 -61.93
N LEU A 1092 17.55 28.00 -61.93
CA LEU A 1092 18.34 28.18 -63.16
C LEU A 1092 19.77 27.68 -62.96
N ASN A 1093 20.26 26.92 -63.93
CA ASN A 1093 21.63 26.44 -64.04
C ASN A 1093 22.19 25.66 -62.81
N PRO A 1094 21.50 24.66 -62.23
CA PRO A 1094 22.07 23.82 -61.19
C PRO A 1094 23.42 23.18 -61.61
N ILE A 1095 24.33 23.03 -60.66
CA ILE A 1095 25.63 22.40 -60.84
C ILE A 1095 25.56 20.99 -60.28
N VAL A 1096 25.94 19.98 -61.06
CA VAL A 1096 25.96 18.58 -60.62
C VAL A 1096 27.41 18.12 -60.47
N SER A 1097 27.74 17.63 -59.27
CA SER A 1097 28.99 16.93 -58.98
C SER A 1097 28.72 15.46 -58.67
N ALA A 1098 29.56 14.58 -59.16
CA ALA A 1098 29.58 13.16 -58.84
C ALA A 1098 30.97 12.80 -58.31
N GLU A 1099 31.06 12.03 -57.23
CA GLU A 1099 32.36 11.65 -56.61
C GLU A 1099 33.26 12.85 -56.31
N GLY A 1100 32.66 13.96 -55.83
CA GLY A 1100 33.36 15.21 -55.55
C GLY A 1100 33.88 15.96 -56.79
N THR A 1101 33.63 15.45 -58.00
CA THR A 1101 34.03 16.06 -59.27
C THR A 1101 32.83 16.69 -59.97
N LYS A 1102 32.98 17.92 -60.44
CA LYS A 1102 31.92 18.61 -61.18
C LYS A 1102 31.76 18.01 -62.58
N VAL A 1103 30.56 17.50 -62.88
CA VAL A 1103 30.26 16.78 -64.14
C VAL A 1103 29.28 17.54 -65.04
N ILE A 1104 28.47 18.45 -64.48
CA ILE A 1104 27.61 19.38 -65.23
C ILE A 1104 27.76 20.78 -64.62
N ASP A 1105 28.29 21.72 -65.40
CA ASP A 1105 28.58 23.10 -64.96
C ASP A 1105 27.35 24.01 -64.89
N ALA A 1106 26.34 23.75 -65.72
CA ALA A 1106 25.10 24.51 -65.79
C ALA A 1106 24.00 23.64 -66.42
N ALA A 1107 23.22 22.97 -65.59
CA ALA A 1107 22.14 22.11 -66.07
C ALA A 1107 21.00 22.95 -66.68
N ALA A 1108 20.56 22.58 -67.88
CA ALA A 1108 19.36 23.14 -68.47
C ALA A 1108 18.11 22.69 -67.68
N VAL A 1109 17.13 23.59 -67.57
CA VAL A 1109 15.81 23.26 -67.00
C VAL A 1109 14.83 22.87 -68.10
N ASP A 1110 13.83 22.08 -67.74
CA ASP A 1110 12.79 21.53 -68.62
C ASP A 1110 13.35 20.67 -69.78
N LYS A 1111 14.52 20.08 -69.56
CA LYS A 1111 15.20 19.16 -70.49
C LYS A 1111 16.13 18.21 -69.73
N GLU A 1112 16.31 16.99 -70.24
CA GLU A 1112 17.31 16.05 -69.72
C GLU A 1112 18.74 16.58 -69.91
N VAL A 1113 19.54 16.44 -68.86
CA VAL A 1113 21.00 16.61 -68.88
C VAL A 1113 21.63 15.31 -68.42
N SER A 1114 22.77 14.92 -69.01
CA SER A 1114 23.45 13.69 -68.63
C SER A 1114 24.96 13.85 -68.50
N ALA A 1115 25.57 13.00 -67.69
CA ALA A 1115 27.01 12.86 -67.55
C ALA A 1115 27.40 11.40 -67.35
N THR A 1116 28.58 11.01 -67.84
CA THR A 1116 29.15 9.69 -67.54
C THR A 1116 30.02 9.78 -66.30
N VAL A 1117 29.82 8.86 -65.35
CA VAL A 1117 30.52 8.79 -64.06
C VAL A 1117 31.12 7.40 -63.87
N THR A 1118 32.25 7.32 -63.17
CA THR A 1118 32.92 6.05 -62.84
C THR A 1118 32.87 5.83 -61.33
N VAL A 1119 32.32 4.68 -60.91
CA VAL A 1119 32.22 4.25 -59.51
C VAL A 1119 33.36 3.29 -59.19
N THR A 1120 34.07 3.50 -58.08
CA THR A 1120 35.30 2.74 -57.75
C THR A 1120 35.34 2.11 -56.36
N ASP A 1121 34.43 2.48 -55.48
CA ASP A 1121 34.37 2.07 -54.07
C ASP A 1121 33.00 1.50 -53.67
N GLY A 1122 32.21 1.07 -54.66
CA GLY A 1122 30.88 0.51 -54.43
C GLY A 1122 29.78 1.56 -54.26
N LYS A 1123 30.06 2.84 -54.53
CA LYS A 1123 29.18 3.96 -54.17
C LYS A 1123 29.21 5.09 -55.20
N LEU A 1124 28.05 5.70 -55.44
CA LEU A 1124 27.91 6.95 -56.20
C LEU A 1124 27.26 8.02 -55.33
N ASP A 1125 28.01 9.08 -55.02
CA ASP A 1125 27.57 10.28 -54.34
C ASP A 1125 27.35 11.42 -55.35
N LEU A 1126 26.10 11.85 -55.47
CA LEU A 1126 25.68 13.00 -56.28
C LEU A 1126 25.43 14.21 -55.39
N ASN A 1127 26.14 15.31 -55.66
CA ASN A 1127 25.94 16.58 -54.98
C ASN A 1127 25.49 17.64 -56.00
N ILE A 1128 24.26 18.11 -55.84
CA ILE A 1128 23.63 19.10 -56.70
C ILE A 1128 23.58 20.42 -55.94
N THR A 1129 24.22 21.45 -56.48
CA THR A 1129 24.32 22.77 -55.85
C THR A 1129 23.76 23.87 -56.76
N SER A 1130 23.37 24.99 -56.16
CA SER A 1130 22.94 26.16 -56.91
C SER A 1130 24.12 27.10 -57.18
N PRO A 1131 24.23 27.70 -58.38
CA PRO A 1131 25.25 28.71 -58.66
C PRO A 1131 25.05 30.01 -57.86
N ASP A 1132 23.84 30.23 -57.33
CA ASP A 1132 23.45 31.36 -56.50
C ASP A 1132 22.54 30.86 -55.35
N SER A 1133 22.88 31.19 -54.11
CA SER A 1133 22.11 30.78 -52.93
C SER A 1133 20.64 31.23 -52.94
N THR A 1134 20.30 32.26 -53.72
CA THR A 1134 18.93 32.76 -53.90
C THR A 1134 18.10 31.93 -54.88
N LEU A 1135 18.75 31.12 -55.72
CA LEU A 1135 18.08 30.23 -56.67
C LEU A 1135 17.83 28.86 -56.03
N CYS A 1136 16.57 28.45 -56.02
CA CYS A 1136 16.13 27.17 -55.49
C CYS A 1136 16.44 26.05 -56.50
N ILE A 1137 16.96 24.93 -56.02
CA ILE A 1137 17.12 23.72 -56.85
C ILE A 1137 15.79 22.97 -56.86
N ASN A 1138 15.30 22.66 -58.06
CA ASN A 1138 14.09 21.87 -58.27
C ASN A 1138 14.40 20.69 -59.19
N LEU A 1139 14.52 19.49 -58.62
CA LEU A 1139 14.91 18.28 -59.31
C LEU A 1139 13.71 17.36 -59.47
N ALA A 1140 13.38 17.01 -60.71
CA ALA A 1140 12.22 16.20 -61.04
C ALA A 1140 12.54 14.70 -60.93
N TYR A 1141 13.60 14.24 -61.60
CA TYR A 1141 14.05 12.85 -61.51
C TYR A 1141 15.54 12.65 -61.75
N ILE A 1142 16.05 11.50 -61.32
CA ILE A 1142 17.39 10.96 -61.60
C ILE A 1142 17.23 9.58 -62.24
N LYS A 1143 17.99 9.29 -63.29
CA LYS A 1143 18.22 7.93 -63.78
C LYS A 1143 19.71 7.64 -63.71
N VAL A 1144 20.07 6.49 -63.19
CA VAL A 1144 21.44 5.96 -63.25
C VAL A 1144 21.40 4.77 -64.20
N VAL A 1145 21.94 4.96 -65.40
CA VAL A 1145 21.94 3.96 -66.48
C VAL A 1145 23.25 3.18 -66.44
N ILE A 1146 23.16 1.86 -66.58
CA ILE A 1146 24.32 0.96 -66.67
C ILE A 1146 24.91 1.08 -68.08
N LYS A 1147 26.22 1.34 -68.19
CA LYS A 1147 26.91 1.43 -69.50
C LYS A 1147 27.58 0.13 -69.94
#